data_AF-A0AA42PLJ6-F1
#
_entry.id   AF-A0AA42PLJ6-F1
#
_cell.length_a   1.000
_cell.length_b   1.000
_cell.length_c   1.000
_cell.angle_alpha   90.00
_cell.angle_beta   90.00
_cell.angle_gamma   90.00
#
_symmetry.space_group_name_H-M   'P 1'
#
loop_
_entity.id
_entity.type
_entity.pdbx_description
1 polymer ?
#
loop_
_entity_poly.entity_id
_entity_poly.type
_entity_poly.pdbx_seq_one_letter_code
_entity_poly.pdbx_strand_id
1 'polypeptide(L)'
;MGRWAVRGLLLLLAMLVVPGALAQGASGLLPLSPVQRQYLAAHPTLVVGQYDSGWPPFESLREGQQVGLGPEYLALLAGQLGVKVEGRRYPDWPSVLDAACRGEIDVVMNVGLSADRTRCMVYTAAYGEAPLAVVGRPRDLRASEAPDLDGLRVVIEQDFLTAPQVRARFPRARQLVAINTLTALQMVRDDKADVYIGNAFVATELIASQRLQGVVLLRPSDLPPERLHFGVPNSKQPLAEALDLALAATSQAQRDALEQRWLMPPKWSASAQLALSQAEKRVLQQPLKIGFAPNAAPLSFTGEDGQPSGLAGEYLRRLMQAGANLKTQSSHDWYEVREKARRGELQAVMGIPSDSRYLGPEWVFSQPFISVPNVIVTRSDGGVVLGLADLQGKRVLLSDPERVRGYVLQQAPQARIIAARSAEQALQRLLDGEADAYIGNLALVDHLLRDRFPGRLQVAAPAGFNDQLVLAVERRHAALATTFDRLLLQMTPGSREALRSTWLAVEYRSGVDWSQLLSWGIPVLLVLLTALLVHGIGYWRLRREVAGRRQLEQRLAEVTDNLPAVVYQARRSADGILSFPFIAGDLQALFGISRQQAEQDARALLACIEEDDRDDIVRAIEQAARQFAPLTLEFRLCGDDDPPRWVRSHAHPYATEEGAVTWSGYWVDVSEARLQADALAAAKAEAEQAAETKSRFLATMSHEIRTPMSGVLGMLEVLAHSPLDAEQQRILGVIDDSAQMLRQILDDILDYSRLEAGALRLEPVPQPLRPLLESVCRLLSAQASARGLALQVQIDPQLAAAHEVDGVRLRQIVFNLLSNAIKFTTQGEVRLQLDVLGPTSDEGVQPLCLSVTDTGMGIAPEQLQHLFEPFTQVGVYIQRDHGGTGLGLSICQRLVQMMEGELTLQSALGEGTRAEVRVSLVEAGSEDAAALVAEQDQAALLPAALRQARVLVIEDHPTNQAMMAWRLQQLGVPYVLEGDGQQALDRLLTESFDLVITDCRMPVLDGFGFTRLLREREGRNGQPRLTVLALTASVLDDDARRCREAGMDAVLAKPLTLAALRAALLRWLPQAQGQRRAQPHAFAAPLQECADDSAVMPDLAALERQFGSRAVAEQLRDSLLQASESDLGAVLHAVQSGDPATAALHLHRQAGGLGAVGAAALASEAGVLVERLHAAGGSDPTELFAAVEAFVARLRQQLQRLAH
;
A
#
# COMPACT_ATOMS: atom_id res chain seq x y z
N MET A 1 36.76 -27.03 40.54
CA MET A 1 35.74 -26.40 39.66
C MET A 1 36.33 -25.64 38.45
N GLY A 2 37.63 -25.75 38.12
CA GLY A 2 38.26 -24.95 37.05
C GLY A 2 38.21 -25.49 35.62
N ARG A 3 37.66 -26.70 35.37
CA ARG A 3 37.67 -27.33 34.03
C ARG A 3 36.35 -27.20 33.27
N TRP A 4 35.25 -26.87 33.95
CA TRP A 4 33.93 -26.66 33.34
C TRP A 4 33.72 -25.21 32.88
N ALA A 5 34.24 -24.23 33.63
CA ALA A 5 34.17 -22.82 33.27
C ALA A 5 34.98 -22.50 31.99
N VAL A 6 36.14 -23.13 31.79
CA VAL A 6 36.98 -22.91 30.61
C VAL A 6 36.40 -23.57 29.35
N ARG A 7 35.70 -24.71 29.49
CA ARG A 7 34.97 -25.34 28.38
C ARG A 7 33.68 -24.59 28.03
N GLY A 8 32.98 -24.03 29.02
CA GLY A 8 31.83 -23.15 28.80
C GLY A 8 32.23 -21.85 28.09
N LEU A 9 33.36 -21.25 28.48
CA LEU A 9 33.85 -20.02 27.86
C LEU A 9 34.37 -20.24 26.42
N LEU A 10 35.01 -21.38 26.14
CA LEU A 10 35.44 -21.74 24.78
C LEU A 10 34.28 -22.13 23.85
N LEU A 11 33.19 -22.69 24.37
CA LEU A 11 31.96 -22.95 23.61
C LEU A 11 31.17 -21.66 23.34
N LEU A 12 31.16 -20.71 24.29
CA LEU A 12 30.58 -19.38 24.09
C LEU A 12 31.39 -18.51 23.11
N LEU A 13 32.74 -18.58 23.15
CA LEU A 13 33.60 -17.91 22.17
C LEU A 13 33.56 -18.56 20.78
N ALA A 14 33.32 -19.87 20.68
CA ALA A 14 33.09 -20.53 19.40
C ALA A 14 31.72 -20.19 18.78
N MET A 15 30.71 -19.86 19.59
CA MET A 15 29.41 -19.37 19.10
C MET A 15 29.41 -17.87 18.73
N LEU A 16 30.44 -17.11 19.11
CA LEU A 16 30.52 -15.66 18.84
C LEU A 16 31.44 -15.29 17.66
N VAL A 17 32.04 -16.26 16.95
CA VAL A 17 32.96 -16.02 15.81
C VAL A 17 32.45 -16.59 14.47
N VAL A 18 31.21 -17.06 14.38
CA VAL A 18 30.56 -17.36 13.09
C VAL A 18 29.14 -16.81 13.12
N PRO A 19 28.88 -15.65 12.49
CA PRO A 19 28.38 -15.71 11.12
C PRO A 19 29.01 -14.62 10.24
N GLY A 20 30.25 -14.85 9.80
CA GLY A 20 30.88 -14.08 8.72
C GLY A 20 31.15 -14.89 7.44
N ALA A 21 30.84 -16.19 7.44
CA ALA A 21 31.27 -17.12 6.38
C ALA A 21 30.23 -18.19 5.99
N LEU A 22 28.93 -17.93 6.20
CA LEU A 22 27.83 -18.71 5.61
C LEU A 22 26.82 -17.85 4.83
N ALA A 23 27.22 -16.65 4.42
CA ALA A 23 26.48 -15.80 3.48
C ALA A 23 26.99 -15.95 2.02
N GLN A 24 27.64 -17.07 1.70
CA GLN A 24 27.94 -17.47 0.32
C GLN A 24 27.66 -18.96 0.19
N GLY A 25 26.48 -19.30 -0.32
CA GLY A 25 26.11 -20.70 -0.59
C GLY A 25 24.71 -21.12 -0.15
N ALA A 26 23.70 -20.25 -0.26
CA ALA A 26 22.32 -20.69 -0.37
C ALA A 26 21.72 -19.97 -1.57
N SER A 27 21.66 -20.66 -2.72
CA SER A 27 20.86 -20.22 -3.86
C SER A 27 19.44 -20.01 -3.36
N GLY A 28 19.02 -18.75 -3.22
CA GLY A 28 17.64 -18.44 -2.86
C GLY A 28 16.73 -19.14 -3.86
N LEU A 29 15.90 -20.05 -3.38
CA LEU A 29 14.87 -20.67 -4.21
C LEU A 29 14.02 -19.55 -4.76
N LEU A 30 14.04 -19.39 -6.09
CA LEU A 30 13.17 -18.44 -6.78
C LEU A 30 11.73 -18.68 -6.32
N PRO A 31 10.94 -17.61 -6.06
CA PRO A 31 9.56 -17.72 -5.59
C PRO A 31 8.63 -18.14 -6.74
N LEU A 32 8.89 -19.30 -7.34
CA LEU A 32 8.14 -19.86 -8.45
C LEU A 32 6.77 -20.33 -7.97
N SER A 33 5.74 -19.98 -8.72
CA SER A 33 4.38 -20.48 -8.49
C SER A 33 4.34 -22.01 -8.64
N PRO A 34 3.36 -22.70 -8.03
CA PRO A 34 3.19 -24.14 -8.21
C PRO A 34 3.10 -24.57 -9.68
N VAL A 35 2.38 -23.81 -10.50
CA VAL A 35 2.22 -24.03 -11.96
C VAL A 35 3.56 -23.92 -12.68
N GLN A 36 4.38 -22.93 -12.34
CA GLN A 36 5.71 -22.77 -12.90
C GLN A 36 6.63 -23.93 -12.48
N ARG A 37 6.62 -24.33 -11.21
CA ARG A 37 7.41 -25.48 -10.71
C ARG A 37 6.99 -26.80 -11.35
N GLN A 38 5.70 -27.03 -11.52
CA GLN A 38 5.19 -28.23 -12.19
C GLN A 38 5.51 -28.21 -13.68
N TYR A 39 5.33 -27.08 -14.35
CA TYR A 39 5.68 -26.92 -15.76
C TYR A 39 7.17 -27.22 -15.99
N LEU A 40 8.06 -26.64 -15.19
CA LEU A 40 9.50 -26.87 -15.26
C LEU A 40 9.90 -28.31 -14.88
N ALA A 41 9.17 -28.94 -13.94
CA ALA A 41 9.39 -30.35 -13.61
C ALA A 41 8.93 -31.31 -14.72
N ALA A 42 7.85 -30.97 -15.43
CA ALA A 42 7.35 -31.72 -16.59
C ALA A 42 8.17 -31.46 -17.86
N HIS A 43 8.79 -30.30 -17.96
CA HIS A 43 9.68 -29.88 -19.04
C HIS A 43 11.09 -29.65 -18.49
N PRO A 44 11.78 -30.71 -18.03
CA PRO A 44 13.12 -30.59 -17.46
C PRO A 44 14.16 -30.13 -18.50
N THR A 45 13.77 -30.08 -19.77
CA THR A 45 14.58 -29.60 -20.88
C THR A 45 13.78 -28.58 -21.68
N LEU A 46 14.34 -27.39 -21.85
CA LEU A 46 13.83 -26.33 -22.71
C LEU A 46 14.43 -26.47 -24.12
N VAL A 47 13.58 -26.63 -25.12
CA VAL A 47 13.94 -26.67 -26.52
C VAL A 47 14.04 -25.25 -27.06
N VAL A 48 15.20 -24.87 -27.55
CA VAL A 48 15.49 -23.51 -28.04
C VAL A 48 15.74 -23.57 -29.53
N GLY A 49 15.12 -22.64 -30.26
CA GLY A 49 15.37 -22.50 -31.70
C GLY A 49 16.77 -21.99 -31.99
N GLN A 50 17.48 -22.68 -32.87
CA GLN A 50 18.81 -22.31 -33.37
C GLN A 50 18.78 -22.27 -34.88
N TYR A 51 19.59 -21.43 -35.51
CA TYR A 51 19.65 -21.33 -36.95
C TYR A 51 21.07 -21.06 -37.45
N ASP A 52 21.32 -21.49 -38.68
CA ASP A 52 22.67 -21.65 -39.24
C ASP A 52 23.45 -20.34 -39.35
N SER A 53 22.76 -19.25 -39.71
CA SER A 53 23.41 -17.94 -39.83
C SER A 53 23.72 -17.32 -38.47
N GLY A 54 22.98 -17.70 -37.42
CA GLY A 54 23.02 -17.07 -36.10
C GLY A 54 22.88 -15.55 -36.14
N TRP A 55 23.21 -14.91 -35.01
CA TRP A 55 23.26 -13.46 -34.84
C TRP A 55 24.31 -13.08 -33.78
N PRO A 56 25.61 -13.29 -34.08
CA PRO A 56 26.68 -13.05 -33.11
C PRO A 56 26.82 -11.55 -32.82
N PRO A 57 27.12 -11.10 -31.58
CA PRO A 57 27.49 -11.89 -30.41
C PRO A 57 26.29 -12.39 -29.56
N PHE A 58 25.05 -12.15 -29.99
CA PHE A 58 23.86 -12.52 -29.23
C PHE A 58 23.57 -14.02 -29.26
N GLU A 59 23.76 -14.65 -30.42
CA GLU A 59 23.73 -16.10 -30.56
C GLU A 59 24.53 -16.56 -31.78
N SER A 60 25.21 -17.69 -31.65
CA SER A 60 25.94 -18.32 -32.75
C SER A 60 26.20 -19.78 -32.43
N LEU A 61 26.51 -20.57 -33.45
CA LEU A 61 26.92 -21.96 -33.30
C LEU A 61 28.44 -22.06 -33.43
N ARG A 62 29.13 -22.52 -32.38
CA ARG A 62 30.56 -22.87 -32.41
C ARG A 62 30.72 -24.33 -32.01
N GLU A 63 31.33 -25.13 -32.89
CA GLU A 63 31.54 -26.58 -32.68
C GLU A 63 30.26 -27.36 -32.31
N GLY A 64 29.11 -26.91 -32.83
CA GLY A 64 27.81 -27.54 -32.55
C GLY A 64 27.17 -27.13 -31.22
N GLN A 65 27.82 -26.28 -30.41
CA GLN A 65 27.24 -25.67 -29.22
C GLN A 65 26.81 -24.23 -29.48
N GLN A 66 25.72 -23.84 -28.84
CA GLN A 66 25.22 -22.47 -28.91
C GLN A 66 25.98 -21.58 -27.95
N VAL A 67 26.52 -20.48 -28.46
CA VAL A 67 27.30 -19.52 -27.69
C VAL A 67 26.84 -18.10 -28.03
N GLY A 68 26.83 -17.23 -27.04
CA GLY A 68 26.40 -15.84 -27.19
C GLY A 68 25.67 -15.34 -25.96
N LEU A 69 25.33 -14.05 -25.96
CA LEU A 69 24.66 -13.41 -24.84
C LEU A 69 23.33 -14.07 -24.47
N GLY A 70 22.46 -14.32 -25.46
CA GLY A 70 21.15 -14.94 -25.26
C GLY A 70 21.24 -16.36 -24.66
N PRO A 71 22.01 -17.28 -25.28
CA PRO A 71 22.24 -18.63 -24.74
C PRO A 71 22.81 -18.64 -23.32
N GLU A 72 23.73 -17.73 -23.00
CA GLU A 72 24.34 -17.64 -21.66
C GLU A 72 23.39 -17.05 -20.61
N TYR A 73 22.59 -16.05 -20.97
CA TYR A 73 21.48 -15.60 -20.13
C TYR A 73 20.51 -16.75 -19.89
N LEU A 74 20.09 -17.44 -20.95
CA LEU A 74 19.14 -18.54 -20.82
C LEU A 74 19.72 -19.70 -20.00
N ALA A 75 21.01 -20.01 -20.12
CA ALA A 75 21.67 -21.02 -19.30
C ALA A 75 21.75 -20.61 -17.81
N LEU A 76 22.01 -19.33 -17.52
CA LEU A 76 21.97 -18.80 -16.16
C LEU A 76 20.56 -18.93 -15.56
N LEU A 77 19.54 -18.51 -16.30
CA LEU A 77 18.14 -18.59 -15.86
C LEU A 77 17.70 -20.05 -15.70
N ALA A 78 18.01 -20.90 -16.68
CA ALA A 78 17.73 -22.34 -16.63
C ALA A 78 18.40 -23.00 -15.41
N GLY A 79 19.63 -22.60 -15.06
CA GLY A 79 20.33 -23.04 -13.85
C GLY A 79 19.63 -22.62 -12.56
N GLN A 80 19.10 -21.39 -12.49
CA GLN A 80 18.29 -20.94 -11.34
C GLN A 80 16.94 -21.65 -11.27
N LEU A 81 16.36 -21.98 -12.42
CA LEU A 81 15.08 -22.68 -12.56
C LEU A 81 15.19 -24.22 -12.45
N GLY A 82 16.41 -24.76 -12.45
CA GLY A 82 16.66 -26.20 -12.36
C GLY A 82 16.34 -27.00 -13.63
N VAL A 83 16.32 -26.36 -14.80
CA VAL A 83 16.03 -26.98 -16.10
C VAL A 83 17.26 -26.99 -17.01
N LYS A 84 17.28 -27.92 -17.96
CA LYS A 84 18.32 -28.04 -18.99
C LYS A 84 17.88 -27.29 -20.25
N VAL A 85 18.84 -26.93 -21.09
CA VAL A 85 18.57 -26.27 -22.38
C VAL A 85 19.07 -27.19 -23.49
N GLU A 86 18.22 -27.44 -24.49
CA GLU A 86 18.53 -28.22 -25.68
C GLU A 86 18.23 -27.41 -26.94
N GLY A 87 19.14 -27.45 -27.91
CA GLY A 87 19.02 -26.72 -29.16
C GLY A 87 18.34 -27.52 -30.26
N ARG A 88 17.37 -26.93 -30.95
CA ARG A 88 16.83 -27.46 -32.21
C ARG A 88 17.18 -26.55 -33.38
N ARG A 89 17.81 -27.12 -34.39
CA ARG A 89 18.38 -26.40 -35.55
C ARG A 89 17.35 -26.22 -36.68
N TYR A 90 17.31 -25.02 -37.24
CA TYR A 90 16.45 -24.57 -38.33
C TYR A 90 17.29 -23.87 -39.41
N PRO A 91 16.83 -23.82 -40.67
CA PRO A 91 17.62 -23.25 -41.76
C PRO A 91 17.80 -21.73 -41.67
N ASP A 92 16.80 -21.00 -41.16
CA ASP A 92 16.82 -19.54 -41.07
C ASP A 92 15.97 -19.00 -39.91
N TRP A 93 16.07 -17.70 -39.68
CA TRP A 93 15.35 -17.00 -38.61
C TRP A 93 13.81 -17.04 -38.75
N PRO A 94 13.22 -16.84 -39.95
CA PRO A 94 11.77 -17.02 -40.14
C PRO A 94 11.30 -18.42 -39.74
N SER A 95 12.06 -19.47 -40.07
CA SER A 95 11.73 -20.85 -39.69
C SER A 95 11.72 -21.05 -38.18
N VAL A 96 12.62 -20.39 -37.43
CA VAL A 96 12.62 -20.41 -35.96
C VAL A 96 11.36 -19.74 -35.40
N LEU A 97 11.01 -18.57 -35.92
CA LEU A 97 9.80 -17.85 -35.50
C LEU A 97 8.53 -18.65 -35.80
N ASP A 98 8.45 -19.26 -36.98
CA ASP A 98 7.29 -20.07 -37.35
C ASP A 98 7.23 -21.38 -36.55
N ALA A 99 8.37 -21.99 -36.23
CA ALA A 99 8.44 -23.14 -35.34
C ALA A 99 8.01 -22.80 -33.91
N ALA A 100 8.36 -21.61 -33.41
CA ALA A 100 7.87 -21.11 -32.13
C ALA A 100 6.35 -20.92 -32.15
N CYS A 101 5.81 -20.29 -33.19
CA CYS A 101 4.37 -20.12 -33.33
C CYS A 101 3.60 -21.45 -33.53
N ARG A 102 4.26 -22.50 -34.04
CA ARG A 102 3.73 -23.88 -34.05
C ARG A 102 3.94 -24.63 -32.72
N GLY A 103 4.67 -24.05 -31.77
CA GLY A 103 4.98 -24.66 -30.47
C GLY A 103 6.07 -25.73 -30.50
N GLU A 104 6.78 -25.90 -31.62
CA GLU A 104 7.85 -26.90 -31.80
C GLU A 104 9.11 -26.60 -30.97
N ILE A 105 9.27 -25.34 -30.54
CA ILE A 105 10.32 -24.88 -29.61
C ILE A 105 9.70 -24.14 -28.43
N ASP A 106 10.39 -24.12 -27.30
CA ASP A 106 9.95 -23.52 -26.04
C ASP A 106 10.35 -22.05 -25.91
N VAL A 107 11.55 -21.69 -26.39
CA VAL A 107 12.08 -20.33 -26.27
C VAL A 107 12.73 -19.89 -27.57
N VAL A 108 12.40 -18.67 -27.99
CA VAL A 108 13.10 -17.88 -28.99
C VAL A 108 13.92 -16.82 -28.27
N MET A 109 15.19 -16.71 -28.61
CA MET A 109 16.09 -15.73 -28.00
C MET A 109 16.25 -14.50 -28.88
N ASN A 110 16.66 -13.38 -28.28
CA ASN A 110 17.07 -12.15 -28.95
C ASN A 110 15.98 -11.54 -29.85
N VAL A 111 14.72 -11.68 -29.46
CA VAL A 111 13.58 -11.18 -30.24
C VAL A 111 13.08 -9.84 -29.69
N GLY A 112 12.73 -8.91 -30.58
CA GLY A 112 12.08 -7.65 -30.18
C GLY A 112 10.54 -7.76 -30.16
N LEU A 113 9.90 -6.79 -29.51
CA LEU A 113 8.44 -6.76 -29.38
C LEU A 113 7.78 -6.25 -30.68
N SER A 114 6.92 -7.09 -31.30
CA SER A 114 6.17 -6.76 -32.51
C SER A 114 4.67 -7.01 -32.33
N ALA A 115 3.84 -6.03 -32.70
CA ALA A 115 2.39 -6.14 -32.61
C ALA A 115 1.84 -7.36 -33.37
N ASP A 116 2.42 -7.71 -34.52
CA ASP A 116 1.94 -8.83 -35.35
C ASP A 116 2.20 -10.21 -34.72
N ARG A 117 3.25 -10.35 -33.91
CA ARG A 117 3.73 -11.65 -33.39
C ARG A 117 3.29 -11.93 -31.95
N THR A 118 2.75 -10.92 -31.24
CA THR A 118 2.04 -11.13 -29.95
C THR A 118 0.85 -12.11 -30.04
N ARG A 119 0.36 -12.37 -31.26
CA ARG A 119 -0.71 -13.34 -31.53
C ARG A 119 -0.32 -14.80 -31.26
N CYS A 120 0.97 -15.15 -31.32
CA CYS A 120 1.45 -16.52 -31.10
C CYS A 120 2.56 -16.66 -30.05
N MET A 121 3.16 -15.56 -29.59
CA MET A 121 4.20 -15.57 -28.57
C MET A 121 4.03 -14.44 -27.54
N VAL A 122 4.33 -14.76 -26.28
CA VAL A 122 4.52 -13.81 -25.19
C VAL A 122 6.01 -13.48 -25.05
N TYR A 123 6.31 -12.31 -24.52
CA TYR A 123 7.67 -11.81 -24.36
C TYR A 123 7.97 -11.58 -22.89
N THR A 124 9.15 -11.98 -22.44
CA THR A 124 9.67 -11.63 -21.11
C THR A 124 9.95 -10.13 -21.00
N ALA A 125 10.29 -9.64 -19.81
CA ALA A 125 11.04 -8.41 -19.64
C ALA A 125 12.31 -8.40 -20.52
N ALA A 126 12.71 -7.20 -20.94
CA ALA A 126 13.93 -7.04 -21.74
C ALA A 126 15.16 -7.38 -20.89
N TYR A 127 16.05 -8.22 -21.42
CA TYR A 127 17.30 -8.61 -20.75
C TYR A 127 18.53 -7.93 -21.35
N GLY A 128 18.37 -7.19 -22.45
CA GLY A 128 19.44 -6.43 -23.06
C GLY A 128 18.91 -5.39 -24.05
N GLU A 129 19.71 -4.35 -24.30
CA GLU A 129 19.44 -3.35 -25.32
C GLU A 129 20.61 -3.28 -26.31
N ALA A 130 20.31 -3.10 -27.59
CA ALA A 130 21.30 -3.05 -28.65
C ALA A 130 21.11 -1.79 -29.52
N PRO A 131 22.13 -0.92 -29.64
CA PRO A 131 22.06 0.25 -30.49
C PRO A 131 22.12 -0.15 -31.97
N LEU A 132 21.47 0.65 -32.81
CA LEU A 132 21.51 0.51 -34.25
C LEU A 132 22.66 1.34 -34.85
N ALA A 133 23.29 0.83 -35.89
CA ALA A 133 24.39 1.45 -36.61
C ALA A 133 24.06 1.63 -38.09
N VAL A 134 24.58 2.73 -38.64
CA VAL A 134 24.69 2.98 -40.06
C VAL A 134 26.05 2.47 -40.52
N VAL A 135 26.04 1.46 -41.39
CA VAL A 135 27.23 0.76 -41.87
C VAL A 135 27.39 1.04 -43.36
N GLY A 136 28.62 1.34 -43.79
CA GLY A 136 28.89 1.74 -45.17
C GLY A 136 30.33 1.45 -45.59
N ARG A 137 30.71 1.93 -46.77
CA ARG A 137 32.07 1.78 -47.29
C ARG A 137 32.98 2.88 -46.73
N PRO A 138 34.23 2.60 -46.31
CA PRO A 138 35.13 3.59 -45.70
C PRO A 138 35.45 4.82 -46.58
N ARG A 139 35.29 4.69 -47.89
CA ARG A 139 35.57 5.73 -48.90
C ARG A 139 34.31 6.45 -49.41
N ASP A 140 33.12 6.00 -49.00
CA ASP A 140 31.84 6.57 -49.41
C ASP A 140 31.17 7.24 -48.20
N LEU A 141 31.42 8.54 -48.04
CA LEU A 141 31.01 9.32 -46.88
C LEU A 141 29.61 9.94 -47.02
N ARG A 142 28.89 9.71 -48.13
CA ARG A 142 27.57 10.29 -48.38
C ARG A 142 26.58 10.00 -47.24
N ALA A 143 26.65 8.79 -46.68
CA ALA A 143 25.83 8.36 -45.56
C ALA A 143 26.25 8.94 -44.19
N SER A 144 27.49 9.41 -44.08
CA SER A 144 27.99 10.14 -42.92
C SER A 144 27.67 11.64 -43.00
N GLU A 145 27.60 12.21 -44.20
CA GLU A 145 27.34 13.64 -44.44
C GLU A 145 25.84 13.99 -44.54
N ALA A 146 25.01 13.08 -45.07
CA ALA A 146 23.56 13.25 -45.20
C ALA A 146 22.81 12.40 -44.16
N PRO A 147 22.34 12.99 -43.04
CA PRO A 147 21.70 12.24 -41.96
C PRO A 147 20.39 11.55 -42.39
N ASP A 148 19.68 12.11 -43.39
CA ASP A 148 18.39 11.60 -43.87
C ASP A 148 18.50 10.55 -45.00
N LEU A 149 19.72 10.26 -45.47
CA LEU A 149 19.99 9.20 -46.47
C LEU A 149 19.18 9.33 -47.78
N ASP A 150 18.76 10.54 -48.13
CA ASP A 150 17.94 10.84 -49.30
C ASP A 150 18.58 10.28 -50.59
N GLY A 151 17.81 9.45 -51.31
CA GLY A 151 18.23 8.86 -52.59
C GLY A 151 19.28 7.74 -52.50
N LEU A 152 19.76 7.40 -51.31
CA LEU A 152 20.70 6.29 -51.11
C LEU A 152 19.97 4.93 -51.07
N ARG A 153 20.65 3.88 -51.54
CA ARG A 153 20.17 2.49 -51.44
C ARG A 153 20.46 1.95 -50.03
N VAL A 154 19.43 1.91 -49.20
CA VAL A 154 19.52 1.42 -47.82
C VAL A 154 19.06 -0.03 -47.77
N VAL A 155 19.96 -0.94 -47.40
CA VAL A 155 19.63 -2.34 -47.16
C VAL A 155 19.29 -2.57 -45.68
N ILE A 156 18.25 -3.37 -45.46
CA ILE A 156 17.73 -3.80 -44.15
C ILE A 156 17.51 -5.31 -44.17
N GLU A 157 17.52 -5.97 -43.01
CA GLU A 157 17.19 -7.39 -42.96
C GLU A 157 15.70 -7.67 -43.18
N GLN A 158 15.44 -8.82 -43.79
CA GLN A 158 14.10 -9.33 -44.01
C GLN A 158 13.43 -9.73 -42.68
N ASP A 159 12.19 -9.29 -42.47
CA ASP A 159 11.35 -9.67 -41.32
C ASP A 159 11.91 -9.29 -39.93
N PHE A 160 12.88 -8.35 -39.90
CA PHE A 160 13.35 -7.70 -38.68
C PHE A 160 12.50 -6.46 -38.35
N LEU A 161 12.36 -6.17 -37.06
CA LEU A 161 11.57 -5.05 -36.53
C LEU A 161 12.07 -3.67 -36.96
N THR A 162 13.32 -3.58 -37.36
CA THR A 162 13.98 -2.38 -37.84
C THR A 162 13.40 -1.92 -39.19
N ALA A 163 12.86 -2.83 -40.01
CA ALA A 163 12.43 -2.52 -41.38
C ALA A 163 11.28 -1.50 -41.48
N PRO A 164 10.16 -1.65 -40.74
CA PRO A 164 9.12 -0.63 -40.68
C PRO A 164 9.63 0.73 -40.14
N GLN A 165 10.52 0.72 -39.15
CA GLN A 165 11.06 1.93 -38.52
C GLN A 165 11.97 2.71 -39.47
N VAL A 166 12.85 2.02 -40.20
CA VAL A 166 13.69 2.61 -41.26
C VAL A 166 12.82 3.21 -42.37
N ARG A 167 11.69 2.56 -42.72
CA ARG A 167 10.75 3.08 -43.72
C ARG A 167 10.01 4.33 -43.29
N ALA A 168 9.62 4.41 -42.02
CA ALA A 168 9.01 5.60 -41.47
C ALA A 168 10.03 6.77 -41.36
N ARG A 169 11.27 6.49 -40.95
CA ARG A 169 12.30 7.52 -40.70
C ARG A 169 12.97 8.04 -41.97
N PHE A 170 13.19 7.17 -42.96
CA PHE A 170 13.90 7.49 -44.20
C PHE A 170 13.03 7.19 -45.44
N PRO A 171 11.89 7.89 -45.62
CA PRO A 171 10.93 7.58 -46.69
C PRO A 171 11.47 7.85 -48.11
N ARG A 172 12.53 8.67 -48.24
CA ARG A 172 13.19 9.02 -49.51
C ARG A 172 14.40 8.13 -49.83
N ALA A 173 14.79 7.24 -48.92
CA ALA A 173 15.82 6.25 -49.18
C ALA A 173 15.25 5.10 -50.02
N ARG A 174 16.03 4.58 -50.97
CA ARG A 174 15.63 3.41 -51.77
C ARG A 174 15.89 2.15 -50.96
N GLN A 175 14.83 1.50 -50.50
CA GLN A 175 14.95 0.32 -49.64
C GLN A 175 15.28 -0.95 -50.43
N LEU A 176 16.28 -1.68 -49.93
CA LEU A 176 16.64 -3.02 -50.34
C LEU A 176 16.50 -3.96 -49.15
N VAL A 177 16.23 -5.23 -49.41
CA VAL A 177 16.06 -6.24 -48.36
C VAL A 177 17.10 -7.32 -48.54
N ALA A 178 17.72 -7.75 -47.45
CA ALA A 178 18.66 -8.87 -47.41
C ALA A 178 18.15 -9.98 -46.49
N ILE A 179 18.45 -11.23 -46.85
CA ILE A 179 17.99 -12.42 -46.10
C ILE A 179 18.63 -12.56 -44.71
N ASN A 180 19.78 -11.92 -44.47
CA ASN A 180 20.46 -11.87 -43.18
C ASN A 180 21.47 -10.71 -43.14
N THR A 181 21.96 -10.39 -41.94
CA THR A 181 22.92 -9.30 -41.72
C THR A 181 24.23 -9.46 -42.52
N LEU A 182 24.75 -10.69 -42.66
CA LEU A 182 25.96 -10.94 -43.45
C LEU A 182 25.76 -10.58 -44.93
N THR A 183 24.62 -10.97 -45.51
CA THR A 183 24.27 -10.64 -46.89
C THR A 183 24.08 -9.13 -47.06
N ALA A 184 23.47 -8.45 -46.08
CA ALA A 184 23.33 -6.99 -46.10
C ALA A 184 24.70 -6.30 -46.13
N LEU A 185 25.62 -6.73 -45.26
CA LEU A 185 27.01 -6.23 -45.24
C LEU A 185 27.75 -6.52 -46.55
N GLN A 186 27.58 -7.70 -47.14
CA GLN A 186 28.15 -8.05 -48.45
C GLN A 186 27.56 -7.20 -49.58
N MET A 187 26.27 -6.89 -49.55
CA MET A 187 25.64 -5.98 -50.52
C MET A 187 26.23 -4.58 -50.45
N VAL A 188 26.56 -4.09 -49.25
CA VAL A 188 27.28 -2.82 -49.06
C VAL A 188 28.72 -2.94 -49.54
N ARG A 189 29.41 -4.06 -49.28
CA ARG A 189 30.78 -4.29 -49.77
C ARG A 189 30.85 -4.28 -51.30
N ASP A 190 29.90 -4.96 -51.94
CA ASP A 190 29.86 -5.23 -53.38
C ASP A 190 29.16 -4.10 -54.16
N ASP A 191 28.92 -2.95 -53.54
CA ASP A 191 28.26 -1.77 -54.13
C ASP A 191 26.84 -2.01 -54.68
N LYS A 192 26.17 -3.05 -54.20
CA LYS A 192 24.74 -3.33 -54.51
C LYS A 192 23.80 -2.47 -53.65
N ALA A 193 24.23 -2.13 -52.45
CA ALA A 193 23.60 -1.17 -51.54
C ALA A 193 24.62 -0.09 -51.15
N ASP A 194 24.15 1.11 -50.81
CA ASP A 194 25.02 2.20 -50.35
C ASP A 194 25.27 2.10 -48.84
N VAL A 195 24.24 1.71 -48.08
CA VAL A 195 24.25 1.71 -46.61
C VAL A 195 23.45 0.53 -46.08
N TYR A 196 23.91 -0.05 -44.98
CA TYR A 196 23.15 -1.00 -44.16
C TYR A 196 22.78 -0.32 -42.83
N ILE A 197 21.53 -0.46 -42.39
CA ILE A 197 21.07 -0.01 -41.06
C ILE A 197 20.60 -1.23 -40.28
N GLY A 198 21.24 -1.49 -39.14
CA GLY A 198 20.84 -2.56 -38.23
C GLY A 198 21.75 -2.66 -37.02
N ASN A 199 21.75 -3.79 -36.32
CA ASN A 199 22.37 -3.92 -35.01
C ASN A 199 23.89 -3.69 -35.01
N ALA A 200 24.37 -2.78 -34.16
CA ALA A 200 25.77 -2.33 -34.13
C ALA A 200 26.74 -3.42 -33.64
N PHE A 201 26.33 -4.21 -32.63
CA PHE A 201 27.16 -5.30 -32.10
C PHE A 201 27.31 -6.40 -33.14
N VAL A 202 26.22 -6.75 -33.83
CA VAL A 202 26.22 -7.78 -34.87
C VAL A 202 27.06 -7.36 -36.07
N ALA A 203 26.89 -6.12 -36.54
CA ALA A 203 27.72 -5.59 -37.62
C ALA A 203 29.21 -5.63 -37.25
N THR A 204 29.56 -5.23 -36.03
CA THR A 204 30.95 -5.22 -35.55
C THR A 204 31.56 -6.62 -35.55
N GLU A 205 30.85 -7.59 -34.98
CA GLU A 205 31.32 -8.98 -34.87
C GLU A 205 31.39 -9.68 -36.23
N LEU A 206 30.42 -9.48 -37.13
CA LEU A 206 30.45 -10.05 -38.47
C LEU A 206 31.53 -9.44 -39.36
N ILE A 207 31.75 -8.13 -39.29
CA ILE A 207 32.86 -7.48 -40.03
C ILE A 207 34.20 -8.06 -39.58
N ALA A 208 34.39 -8.26 -38.27
CA ALA A 208 35.61 -8.81 -37.70
C ALA A 208 35.79 -10.31 -38.02
N SER A 209 34.81 -11.14 -37.68
CA SER A 209 34.87 -12.60 -37.80
C SER A 209 34.94 -13.08 -39.26
N GLN A 210 34.17 -12.46 -40.16
CA GLN A 210 34.17 -12.78 -41.59
C GLN A 210 35.24 -12.03 -42.38
N ARG A 211 36.08 -11.23 -41.69
CA ARG A 211 37.16 -10.42 -42.28
C ARG A 211 36.68 -9.59 -43.47
N LEU A 212 35.50 -8.98 -43.35
CA LEU A 212 34.90 -8.19 -44.43
C LEU A 212 35.71 -6.91 -44.64
N GLN A 213 36.53 -6.90 -45.69
CA GLN A 213 37.28 -5.71 -46.09
C GLN A 213 36.35 -4.76 -46.87
N GLY A 214 36.50 -3.45 -46.64
CA GLY A 214 35.77 -2.43 -47.39
C GLY A 214 34.38 -2.08 -46.84
N VAL A 215 34.01 -2.57 -45.66
CA VAL A 215 32.78 -2.19 -44.95
C VAL A 215 33.14 -1.86 -43.51
N VAL A 216 32.58 -0.77 -42.98
CA VAL A 216 32.84 -0.29 -41.63
C VAL A 216 31.60 0.36 -41.02
N LEU A 217 31.51 0.34 -39.70
CA LEU A 217 30.53 1.14 -38.98
C LEU A 217 30.85 2.63 -39.19
N LEU A 218 29.91 3.37 -39.78
CA LEU A 218 30.06 4.80 -40.02
C LEU A 218 29.62 5.59 -38.78
N ARG A 219 28.35 5.49 -38.40
CA ARG A 219 27.79 6.25 -37.27
C ARG A 219 26.68 5.47 -36.57
N PRO A 220 26.34 5.83 -35.32
CA PRO A 220 25.07 5.39 -34.72
C PRO A 220 23.87 5.85 -35.55
N SER A 221 22.81 5.03 -35.57
CA SER A 221 21.51 5.42 -36.08
C SER A 221 20.78 6.29 -35.05
N ASP A 222 19.91 7.17 -35.52
CA ASP A 222 18.96 7.97 -34.72
C ASP A 222 17.64 7.22 -34.43
N LEU A 223 17.57 5.94 -34.78
CA LEU A 223 16.46 5.06 -34.47
C LEU A 223 16.60 4.55 -33.02
N PRO A 224 15.49 4.28 -32.32
CA PRO A 224 15.55 3.75 -30.97
C PRO A 224 16.33 2.41 -30.92
N PRO A 225 17.02 2.11 -29.81
CA PRO A 225 17.73 0.85 -29.66
C PRO A 225 16.75 -0.33 -29.65
N GLU A 226 17.22 -1.46 -30.14
CA GLU A 226 16.47 -2.72 -30.08
C GLU A 226 16.50 -3.27 -28.66
N ARG A 227 15.32 -3.54 -28.10
CA ARG A 227 15.19 -4.24 -26.83
C ARG A 227 15.05 -5.73 -27.09
N LEU A 228 15.87 -6.53 -26.42
CA LEU A 228 15.94 -7.97 -26.61
C LEU A 228 15.20 -8.68 -25.49
N HIS A 229 14.30 -9.56 -25.90
CA HIS A 229 13.43 -10.35 -25.04
C HIS A 229 13.58 -11.84 -25.36
N PHE A 230 13.16 -12.69 -24.42
CA PHE A 230 12.86 -14.08 -24.74
C PHE A 230 11.41 -14.15 -25.21
N GLY A 231 11.20 -14.70 -26.40
CA GLY A 231 9.90 -15.02 -26.93
C GLY A 231 9.53 -16.44 -26.53
N VAL A 232 8.35 -16.64 -25.97
CA VAL A 232 7.84 -17.94 -25.56
C VAL A 232 6.48 -18.13 -26.22
N PRO A 233 6.20 -19.28 -26.85
CA PRO A 233 4.88 -19.54 -27.44
C PRO A 233 3.77 -19.30 -26.40
N ASN A 234 2.63 -18.74 -26.82
CA ASN A 234 1.52 -18.42 -25.90
C ASN A 234 1.06 -19.64 -25.08
N SER A 235 1.14 -20.84 -25.68
CA SER A 235 0.82 -22.11 -25.02
C SER A 235 1.77 -22.49 -23.86
N LYS A 236 2.88 -21.78 -23.72
CA LYS A 236 3.96 -22.04 -22.74
C LYS A 236 4.16 -20.85 -21.79
N GLN A 237 3.14 -20.00 -21.62
CA GLN A 237 3.20 -18.80 -20.77
C GLN A 237 3.81 -19.00 -19.37
N PRO A 238 3.57 -20.11 -18.63
CA PRO A 238 4.23 -20.33 -17.34
C PRO A 238 5.76 -20.32 -17.41
N LEU A 239 6.34 -20.72 -18.56
CA LEU A 239 7.78 -20.63 -18.78
C LEU A 239 8.24 -19.16 -18.90
N ALA A 240 7.47 -18.31 -19.58
CA ALA A 240 7.80 -16.88 -19.72
C ALA A 240 7.81 -16.18 -18.36
N GLU A 241 6.79 -16.43 -17.52
CA GLU A 241 6.70 -15.86 -16.18
C GLU A 241 7.81 -16.37 -15.25
N ALA A 242 8.18 -17.65 -15.35
CA ALA A 242 9.31 -18.21 -14.61
C ALA A 242 10.64 -17.60 -15.04
N LEU A 243 10.84 -17.40 -16.35
CA LEU A 243 12.00 -16.69 -16.88
C LEU A 243 12.05 -15.23 -16.41
N ASP A 244 10.91 -14.56 -16.29
CA ASP A 244 10.84 -13.19 -15.74
C ASP A 244 11.19 -13.09 -14.26
N LEU A 245 10.75 -14.05 -13.44
CA LEU A 245 11.15 -14.13 -12.04
C LEU A 245 12.65 -14.39 -11.90
N ALA A 246 13.21 -15.29 -12.72
CA ALA A 246 14.65 -15.55 -12.75
C ALA A 246 15.44 -14.33 -13.25
N LEU A 247 14.93 -13.60 -14.25
CA LEU A 247 15.51 -12.34 -14.70
C LEU A 247 15.52 -11.30 -13.58
N ALA A 248 14.40 -11.11 -12.89
CA ALA A 248 14.27 -10.16 -11.77
C ALA A 248 15.20 -10.49 -10.60
N ALA A 249 15.42 -11.78 -10.31
CA ALA A 249 16.32 -12.23 -9.25
C ALA A 249 17.81 -12.15 -9.62
N THR A 250 18.14 -12.01 -10.91
CA THR A 250 19.53 -11.93 -11.37
C THR A 250 20.14 -10.58 -10.98
N SER A 251 21.21 -10.62 -10.18
CA SER A 251 21.88 -9.41 -9.65
C SER A 251 22.49 -8.55 -10.76
N GLN A 252 22.61 -7.24 -10.51
CA GLN A 252 23.21 -6.32 -11.47
C GLN A 252 24.65 -6.72 -11.85
N ALA A 253 25.45 -7.18 -10.89
CA ALA A 253 26.82 -7.63 -11.14
C ALA A 253 26.90 -8.83 -12.10
N GLN A 254 25.93 -9.75 -12.04
CA GLN A 254 25.85 -10.89 -12.98
C GLN A 254 25.48 -10.43 -14.39
N ARG A 255 24.55 -9.46 -14.51
CA ARG A 255 24.16 -8.86 -15.80
C ARG A 255 25.35 -8.14 -16.45
N ASP A 256 26.03 -7.29 -15.69
CA ASP A 256 27.19 -6.54 -16.16
C ASP A 256 28.32 -7.48 -16.61
N ALA A 257 28.53 -8.61 -15.93
CA ALA A 257 29.54 -9.60 -16.30
C ALA A 257 29.23 -10.32 -17.63
N LEU A 258 27.95 -10.64 -17.87
CA LEU A 258 27.49 -11.22 -19.14
C LEU A 258 27.66 -10.24 -20.30
N GLU A 259 27.26 -8.98 -20.11
CA GLU A 259 27.41 -7.92 -21.10
C GLU A 259 28.88 -7.64 -21.42
N GLN A 260 29.74 -7.47 -20.42
CA GLN A 260 31.17 -7.18 -20.64
C GLN A 260 31.90 -8.27 -21.42
N ARG A 261 31.46 -9.53 -21.29
CA ARG A 261 32.07 -10.67 -21.97
C ARG A 261 31.64 -10.77 -23.44
N TRP A 262 30.38 -10.47 -23.75
CA TRP A 262 29.81 -10.71 -25.08
C TRP A 262 29.63 -9.44 -25.91
N LEU A 263 29.31 -8.32 -25.28
CA LEU A 263 29.05 -7.05 -25.94
C LEU A 263 30.31 -6.20 -26.00
N MET A 264 31.20 -6.53 -26.94
CA MET A 264 32.34 -5.67 -27.23
C MET A 264 31.84 -4.32 -27.77
N PRO A 265 32.31 -3.17 -27.24
CA PRO A 265 31.85 -1.87 -27.69
C PRO A 265 32.12 -1.68 -29.19
N PRO A 266 31.10 -1.24 -29.98
CA PRO A 266 31.23 -1.12 -31.42
C PRO A 266 32.32 -0.12 -31.80
N LYS A 267 33.20 -0.55 -32.71
CA LYS A 267 34.33 0.27 -33.18
C LYS A 267 33.94 1.02 -34.45
N TRP A 268 33.64 2.30 -34.29
CA TRP A 268 33.35 3.22 -35.38
C TRP A 268 34.60 3.51 -36.23
N SER A 269 34.43 3.63 -37.55
CA SER A 269 35.55 3.78 -38.49
C SER A 269 36.36 5.06 -38.26
N ALA A 270 37.66 5.01 -38.51
CA ALA A 270 38.55 6.18 -38.44
C ALA A 270 38.14 7.28 -39.43
N SER A 271 37.57 6.94 -40.60
CA SER A 271 37.05 7.89 -41.59
C SER A 271 35.78 8.58 -41.12
N ALA A 272 34.90 7.87 -40.41
CA ALA A 272 33.73 8.48 -39.80
C ALA A 272 34.10 9.27 -38.54
N GLN A 273 35.07 8.80 -37.74
CA GLN A 273 35.74 9.61 -36.73
C GLN A 273 36.50 10.79 -37.38
N LEU A 274 36.93 10.74 -38.64
CA LEU A 274 37.58 11.84 -39.37
C LEU A 274 36.56 12.83 -39.99
N ALA A 275 35.44 12.35 -40.51
CA ALA A 275 34.36 13.14 -41.09
C ALA A 275 33.53 13.82 -40.00
N LEU A 276 33.19 13.06 -38.94
CA LEU A 276 32.75 13.62 -37.67
C LEU A 276 33.88 14.48 -37.09
N SER A 277 35.16 14.11 -37.04
CA SER A 277 36.17 15.06 -36.54
C SER A 277 36.46 16.25 -37.45
N GLN A 278 36.05 16.32 -38.72
CA GLN A 278 36.18 17.55 -39.52
C GLN A 278 34.96 18.46 -39.32
N ALA A 279 33.75 17.91 -39.20
CA ALA A 279 32.55 18.65 -38.81
C ALA A 279 32.61 19.08 -37.33
N GLU A 280 32.99 18.16 -36.44
CA GLU A 280 33.28 18.38 -35.02
C GLU A 280 34.50 19.29 -34.88
N LYS A 281 35.65 19.14 -35.55
CA LYS A 281 36.74 20.15 -35.45
C LYS A 281 36.28 21.53 -35.92
N ARG A 282 35.46 21.65 -36.96
CA ARG A 282 34.89 22.95 -37.36
C ARG A 282 33.98 23.55 -36.29
N VAL A 283 33.12 22.75 -35.67
CA VAL A 283 32.19 23.20 -34.62
C VAL A 283 32.90 23.41 -33.27
N LEU A 284 33.87 22.57 -32.93
CA LEU A 284 34.72 22.65 -31.74
C LEU A 284 35.72 23.80 -31.85
N GLN A 285 36.16 24.21 -33.04
CA GLN A 285 37.01 25.40 -33.21
C GLN A 285 36.20 26.71 -33.18
N GLN A 286 34.91 26.66 -33.50
CA GLN A 286 34.03 27.83 -33.40
C GLN A 286 33.80 28.18 -31.92
N PRO A 287 33.97 29.47 -31.54
CA PRO A 287 33.70 29.89 -30.18
C PRO A 287 32.19 29.80 -29.89
N LEU A 288 31.79 28.85 -29.06
CA LEU A 288 30.40 28.66 -28.63
C LEU A 288 30.21 29.19 -27.22
N LYS A 289 29.13 29.93 -26.97
CA LYS A 289 28.74 30.33 -25.63
C LYS A 289 27.90 29.24 -25.00
N ILE A 290 28.38 28.74 -23.85
CA ILE A 290 27.70 27.71 -23.08
C ILE A 290 27.21 28.28 -21.75
N GLY A 291 25.96 27.98 -21.42
CA GLY A 291 25.36 28.28 -20.13
C GLY A 291 25.33 27.06 -19.21
N PHE A 292 25.42 27.31 -17.92
CA PHE A 292 25.21 26.34 -16.85
C PHE A 292 24.63 27.11 -15.66
N ALA A 293 23.93 26.44 -14.75
CA ALA A 293 23.48 27.11 -13.53
C ALA A 293 24.63 27.23 -12.52
N PRO A 294 24.89 28.43 -11.98
CA PRO A 294 25.97 28.67 -11.01
C PRO A 294 25.58 28.32 -9.56
N ASN A 295 24.30 28.05 -9.31
CA ASN A 295 23.70 27.94 -7.97
C ASN A 295 22.99 26.58 -7.76
N ALA A 296 23.47 25.54 -8.43
CA ALA A 296 22.91 24.20 -8.37
C ALA A 296 23.94 23.18 -7.83
N ALA A 297 24.70 23.55 -6.79
CA ALA A 297 25.65 22.64 -6.14
C ALA A 297 24.94 21.41 -5.55
N PRO A 298 25.53 20.20 -5.61
CA PRO A 298 26.85 19.86 -6.17
C PRO A 298 26.84 19.53 -7.67
N LEU A 299 25.68 19.62 -8.34
CA LEU A 299 25.52 19.28 -9.76
C LEU A 299 26.21 20.27 -10.68
N SER A 300 26.07 21.57 -10.40
CA SER A 300 26.62 22.65 -11.22
C SER A 300 26.69 23.92 -10.40
N PHE A 301 27.88 24.49 -10.22
CA PHE A 301 28.05 25.76 -9.52
C PHE A 301 29.29 26.53 -9.98
N THR A 302 29.46 27.76 -9.54
CA THR A 302 30.68 28.53 -9.80
C THR A 302 31.65 28.35 -8.62
N GLY A 303 32.87 27.89 -8.90
CA GLY A 303 33.94 27.77 -7.91
C GLY A 303 34.52 29.12 -7.50
N GLU A 304 35.40 29.13 -6.49
CA GLU A 304 36.05 30.36 -5.98
C GLU A 304 36.91 31.07 -7.03
N ASP A 305 37.34 30.34 -8.05
CA ASP A 305 38.11 30.82 -9.21
C ASP A 305 37.24 31.42 -10.33
N GLY A 306 35.92 31.48 -10.14
CA GLY A 306 34.96 31.97 -11.12
C GLY A 306 34.67 30.97 -12.26
N GLN A 307 35.18 29.73 -12.18
CA GLN A 307 34.99 28.70 -13.20
C GLN A 307 33.83 27.73 -12.85
N PRO A 308 33.26 27.04 -13.84
CA PRO A 308 32.25 26.01 -13.61
C PRO A 308 32.83 24.83 -12.81
N SER A 309 32.21 24.55 -11.67
CA SER A 309 32.52 23.49 -10.72
C SER A 309 31.31 22.58 -10.50
N GLY A 310 31.51 21.44 -9.85
CA GLY A 310 30.50 20.39 -9.72
C GLY A 310 30.52 19.40 -10.89
N LEU A 311 29.55 18.48 -10.89
CA LEU A 311 29.49 17.39 -11.86
C LEU A 311 29.44 17.90 -13.32
N ALA A 312 28.57 18.88 -13.61
CA ALA A 312 28.49 19.53 -14.91
C ALA A 312 29.79 20.25 -15.29
N GLY A 313 30.49 20.84 -14.31
CA GLY A 313 31.79 21.49 -14.50
C GLY A 313 32.91 20.51 -14.85
N GLU A 314 32.92 19.31 -14.26
CA GLU A 314 33.85 18.23 -14.62
C GLU A 314 33.64 17.75 -16.06
N TYR A 315 32.38 17.53 -16.45
CA TYR A 315 32.04 17.16 -17.82
C TYR A 315 32.36 18.27 -18.83
N LEU A 316 32.14 19.53 -18.45
CA LEU A 316 32.48 20.68 -19.27
C LEU A 316 33.99 20.84 -19.46
N ARG A 317 34.79 20.67 -18.39
CA ARG A 317 36.26 20.65 -18.48
C ARG A 317 36.76 19.57 -19.42
N ARG A 318 36.15 18.37 -19.37
CA ARG A 318 36.50 17.27 -20.27
C ARG A 318 36.12 17.56 -21.73
N LEU A 319 34.99 18.22 -21.96
CA LEU A 319 34.59 18.68 -23.29
C LEU A 319 35.57 19.73 -23.85
N MET A 320 36.05 20.66 -23.00
CA MET A 320 37.10 21.63 -23.37
C MET A 320 38.45 20.94 -23.63
N GLN A 321 38.85 19.97 -22.81
CA GLN A 321 40.06 19.14 -23.02
C GLN A 321 39.98 18.31 -24.30
N ALA A 322 38.78 17.87 -24.71
CA ALA A 322 38.53 17.21 -25.97
C ALA A 322 38.63 18.16 -27.20
N GLY A 323 38.90 19.45 -26.97
CA GLY A 323 39.17 20.43 -28.00
C GLY A 323 38.03 21.40 -28.30
N ALA A 324 36.96 21.41 -27.50
CA ALA A 324 35.84 22.34 -27.66
C ALA A 324 36.20 23.77 -27.22
N ASN A 325 36.05 24.74 -28.13
CA ASN A 325 36.21 26.18 -27.87
C ASN A 325 34.93 26.74 -27.24
N LEU A 326 34.74 26.41 -25.97
CA LEU A 326 33.59 26.82 -25.18
C LEU A 326 33.94 28.04 -24.35
N LYS A 327 33.13 29.09 -24.46
CA LYS A 327 33.16 30.25 -23.58
C LYS A 327 31.99 30.14 -22.62
N THR A 328 32.31 29.94 -21.35
CA THR A 328 31.31 29.94 -20.29
C THR A 328 30.71 31.33 -20.17
N GLN A 329 29.39 31.42 -20.34
CA GLN A 329 28.68 32.67 -20.17
C GLN A 329 28.13 32.68 -18.75
N SER A 330 28.68 33.58 -17.91
CA SER A 330 28.18 33.77 -16.54
C SER A 330 26.69 34.14 -16.58
N SER A 331 25.94 33.48 -15.71
CA SER A 331 24.52 33.69 -15.40
C SER A 331 24.38 33.54 -13.89
N HIS A 332 23.33 34.10 -13.28
CA HIS A 332 23.12 34.09 -11.83
C HIS A 332 22.26 32.91 -11.37
N ASP A 333 21.35 32.43 -12.22
CA ASP A 333 20.45 31.32 -11.92
C ASP A 333 19.99 30.59 -13.20
N TRP A 334 19.26 29.49 -13.03
CA TRP A 334 18.66 28.73 -14.13
C TRP A 334 17.69 29.56 -14.98
N TYR A 335 17.01 30.54 -14.39
CA TYR A 335 16.07 31.41 -15.09
C TYR A 335 16.79 32.30 -16.12
N GLU A 336 17.93 32.88 -15.75
CA GLU A 336 18.76 33.69 -16.64
C GLU A 336 19.40 32.87 -17.75
N VAL A 337 19.88 31.65 -17.43
CA VAL A 337 20.40 30.71 -18.45
C VAL A 337 19.34 30.44 -19.51
N ARG A 338 18.10 30.21 -19.10
CA ARG A 338 16.97 29.97 -20.01
C ARG A 338 16.65 31.20 -20.88
N GLU A 339 16.58 32.38 -20.29
CA GLU A 339 16.30 33.61 -21.06
C GLU A 339 17.40 33.90 -22.09
N LYS A 340 18.67 33.68 -21.72
CA LYS A 340 19.81 33.82 -22.65
C LYS A 340 19.77 32.78 -23.77
N ALA A 341 19.38 31.54 -23.48
CA ALA A 341 19.17 30.51 -24.51
C ALA A 341 18.03 30.89 -25.47
N ARG A 342 16.89 31.39 -24.95
CA ARG A 342 15.75 31.82 -25.78
C ARG A 342 16.07 33.02 -26.68
N ARG A 343 16.94 33.92 -26.23
CA ARG A 343 17.42 35.09 -26.99
C ARG A 343 18.52 34.75 -28.00
N GLY A 344 18.95 33.49 -28.07
CA GLY A 344 20.06 33.06 -28.92
C GLY A 344 21.44 33.54 -28.44
N GLU A 345 21.56 33.99 -27.19
CA GLU A 345 22.83 34.42 -26.59
C GLU A 345 23.69 33.21 -26.19
N LEU A 346 23.07 32.04 -25.96
CA LEU A 346 23.73 30.76 -25.72
C LEU A 346 23.48 29.81 -26.90
N GLN A 347 24.52 29.07 -27.25
CA GLN A 347 24.44 28.04 -28.30
C GLN A 347 24.42 26.62 -27.71
N ALA A 348 24.77 26.49 -26.42
CA ALA A 348 24.71 25.24 -25.66
C ALA A 348 24.34 25.51 -24.19
N VAL A 349 23.71 24.53 -23.54
CA VAL A 349 23.36 24.54 -22.12
C VAL A 349 23.71 23.19 -21.51
N MET A 350 24.49 23.20 -20.43
CA MET A 350 24.94 21.99 -19.73
C MET A 350 24.09 21.71 -18.49
N GLY A 351 23.69 20.45 -18.30
CA GLY A 351 23.03 19.99 -17.08
C GLY A 351 21.54 20.32 -16.98
N ILE A 352 20.88 20.42 -18.12
CA ILE A 352 19.44 20.68 -18.23
C ILE A 352 18.67 19.34 -18.31
N PRO A 353 17.46 19.21 -17.76
CA PRO A 353 16.65 18.00 -17.92
C PRO A 353 16.26 17.73 -19.39
N SER A 354 16.25 16.46 -19.81
CA SER A 354 15.95 16.03 -21.18
C SER A 354 14.53 16.35 -21.66
N ASP A 355 13.59 16.54 -20.73
CA ASP A 355 12.18 16.88 -20.98
C ASP A 355 11.91 18.40 -21.03
N SER A 356 12.96 19.22 -21.14
CA SER A 356 12.89 20.69 -21.18
C SER A 356 12.36 21.23 -22.53
N ARG A 357 11.06 21.03 -22.79
CA ARG A 357 10.38 21.38 -24.04
C ARG A 357 10.37 22.89 -24.37
N TYR A 358 10.65 23.76 -23.40
CA TYR A 358 10.67 25.22 -23.56
C TYR A 358 11.80 25.73 -24.47
N LEU A 359 12.83 24.93 -24.75
CA LEU A 359 13.89 25.29 -25.70
C LEU A 359 13.43 25.22 -27.17
N GLY A 360 12.35 24.48 -27.46
CA GLY A 360 11.80 24.31 -28.80
C GLY A 360 12.49 23.22 -29.65
N PRO A 361 11.96 22.91 -30.85
CA PRO A 361 12.43 21.81 -31.71
C PRO A 361 13.79 22.07 -32.38
N GLU A 362 14.30 23.28 -32.28
CA GLU A 362 15.61 23.69 -32.81
C GLU A 362 16.78 23.34 -31.89
N TRP A 363 16.53 22.62 -30.79
CA TRP A 363 17.56 22.14 -29.85
C TRP A 363 17.65 20.62 -29.90
N VAL A 364 18.88 20.12 -29.83
CA VAL A 364 19.25 18.71 -29.82
C VAL A 364 19.82 18.39 -28.44
N PHE A 365 19.29 17.32 -27.84
CA PHE A 365 19.69 16.85 -26.52
C PHE A 365 20.62 15.65 -26.65
N SER A 366 21.68 15.64 -25.85
CA SER A 366 22.59 14.49 -25.72
C SER A 366 21.94 13.35 -24.93
N GLN A 367 22.62 12.21 -24.85
CA GLN A 367 22.33 11.18 -23.85
C GLN A 367 22.49 11.75 -22.44
N PRO A 368 21.67 11.27 -21.46
CA PRO A 368 21.79 11.72 -20.08
C PRO A 368 23.10 11.25 -19.48
N PHE A 369 23.85 12.19 -18.91
CA PHE A 369 25.08 11.86 -18.19
C PHE A 369 24.80 11.45 -16.74
N ILE A 370 23.65 11.88 -16.19
CA ILE A 370 23.16 11.47 -14.87
C ILE A 370 21.63 11.52 -14.79
N SER A 371 21.04 10.63 -13.98
CA SER A 371 19.63 10.65 -13.58
C SER A 371 19.52 10.84 -12.07
N VAL A 372 18.81 11.87 -11.61
CA VAL A 372 18.66 12.18 -10.18
C VAL A 372 17.19 12.27 -9.81
N PRO A 373 16.72 11.61 -8.74
CA PRO A 373 15.32 11.66 -8.35
C PRO A 373 14.91 13.06 -7.85
N ASN A 374 13.65 13.44 -8.10
CA ASN A 374 13.05 14.61 -7.46
C ASN A 374 12.37 14.21 -6.15
N VAL A 375 12.40 15.13 -5.19
CA VAL A 375 11.81 14.96 -3.86
C VAL A 375 10.96 16.16 -3.47
N ILE A 376 10.05 15.90 -2.54
CA ILE A 376 9.18 16.88 -1.90
C ILE A 376 9.82 17.25 -0.56
N VAL A 377 9.99 18.54 -0.33
CA VAL A 377 10.59 19.12 0.86
C VAL A 377 9.52 19.92 1.60
N THR A 378 9.45 19.73 2.92
CA THR A 378 8.56 20.47 3.82
C THR A 378 9.36 21.04 4.98
N ARG A 379 8.73 21.89 5.80
CA ARG A 379 9.30 22.25 7.11
C ARG A 379 9.30 21.02 8.04
N SER A 380 10.24 20.96 8.97
CA SER A 380 10.35 19.84 9.94
C SER A 380 9.13 19.72 10.88
N ASP A 381 8.42 20.82 11.10
CA ASP A 381 7.16 20.91 11.84
C ASP A 381 5.91 20.80 10.95
N GLY A 382 6.12 20.60 9.64
CA GLY A 382 5.06 20.48 8.66
C GLY A 382 4.34 19.14 8.73
N GLY A 383 3.05 19.12 8.39
CA GLY A 383 2.26 17.90 8.31
C GLY A 383 2.84 16.87 7.34
N VAL A 384 2.52 15.59 7.59
CA VAL A 384 3.04 14.46 6.81
C VAL A 384 2.64 14.58 5.34
N VAL A 385 3.63 14.45 4.45
CA VAL A 385 3.47 14.43 2.99
C VAL A 385 4.18 13.18 2.49
N LEU A 386 3.43 12.24 1.90
CA LEU A 386 3.92 10.95 1.42
C LEU A 386 4.09 10.90 -0.10
N GLY A 387 3.51 11.86 -0.82
CA GLY A 387 3.67 11.98 -2.27
C GLY A 387 3.07 13.26 -2.84
N LEU A 388 3.09 13.39 -4.18
CA LEU A 388 2.58 14.60 -4.86
C LEU A 388 1.07 14.81 -4.64
N ALA A 389 0.30 13.73 -4.49
CA ALA A 389 -1.14 13.79 -4.25
C ALA A 389 -1.51 14.51 -2.93
N ASP A 390 -0.61 14.57 -1.95
CA ASP A 390 -0.84 15.24 -0.66
C ASP A 390 -0.59 16.76 -0.72
N LEU A 391 -0.27 17.28 -1.92
CA LEU A 391 -0.05 18.71 -2.17
C LEU A 391 -1.32 19.44 -2.64
N GLN A 392 -2.48 18.79 -2.57
CA GLN A 392 -3.77 19.39 -2.92
C GLN A 392 -4.06 20.63 -2.07
N GLY A 393 -4.43 21.73 -2.73
CA GLY A 393 -4.70 23.02 -2.08
C GLY A 393 -3.49 23.70 -1.45
N LYS A 394 -2.34 23.01 -1.37
CA LYS A 394 -1.11 23.52 -0.80
C LYS A 394 -0.41 24.46 -1.77
N ARG A 395 0.35 25.40 -1.22
CA ARG A 395 1.26 26.27 -1.95
C ARG A 395 2.55 25.49 -2.20
N VAL A 396 2.83 25.20 -3.47
CA VAL A 396 3.99 24.40 -3.87
C VAL A 396 4.97 25.29 -4.62
N LEU A 397 6.16 25.44 -4.08
CA LEU A 397 7.25 26.16 -4.73
C LEU A 397 7.91 25.26 -5.78
N LEU A 398 8.08 25.79 -6.98
CA LEU A 398 8.82 25.15 -8.06
C LEU A 398 9.91 26.11 -8.58
N SER A 399 11.13 25.59 -8.71
CA SER A 399 12.25 26.30 -9.34
C SER A 399 12.16 26.28 -10.88
N ASP A 400 11.50 25.27 -11.45
CA ASP A 400 11.17 25.17 -12.88
C ASP A 400 9.68 24.83 -13.10
N PRO A 401 8.78 25.82 -12.95
CA PRO A 401 7.36 25.61 -13.06
C PRO A 401 6.87 25.31 -14.49
N GLU A 402 7.64 25.56 -15.55
CA GLU A 402 7.18 25.24 -16.91
C GLU A 402 7.28 23.74 -17.21
N ARG A 403 8.29 23.09 -16.64
CA ARG A 403 8.50 21.65 -16.76
C ARG A 403 7.75 20.85 -15.70
N VAL A 404 7.90 21.26 -14.43
CA VAL A 404 7.47 20.44 -13.29
C VAL A 404 5.97 20.57 -13.00
N ARG A 405 5.34 21.69 -13.40
CA ARG A 405 3.90 21.95 -13.15
C ARG A 405 2.99 20.87 -13.72
N GLY A 406 3.33 20.29 -14.87
CA GLY A 406 2.54 19.20 -15.45
C GLY A 406 2.47 17.99 -14.53
N TYR A 407 3.63 17.54 -14.04
CA TYR A 407 3.72 16.42 -13.10
C TYR A 407 2.99 16.69 -11.79
N VAL A 408 3.09 17.92 -11.26
CA VAL A 408 2.43 18.30 -10.00
C VAL A 408 0.91 18.42 -10.19
N LEU A 409 0.45 19.15 -11.22
CA LEU A 409 -0.99 19.36 -11.44
C LEU A 409 -1.71 18.11 -11.94
N GLN A 410 -0.99 17.13 -12.50
CA GLN A 410 -1.57 15.83 -12.85
C GLN A 410 -2.02 15.06 -11.60
N GLN A 411 -1.27 15.15 -10.49
CA GLN A 411 -1.58 14.42 -9.25
C GLN A 411 -2.20 15.32 -8.16
N ALA A 412 -1.93 16.63 -8.21
CA ALA A 412 -2.49 17.66 -7.33
C ALA A 412 -3.00 18.87 -8.13
N PRO A 413 -4.15 18.77 -8.83
CA PRO A 413 -4.67 19.84 -9.69
C PRO A 413 -4.99 21.14 -8.95
N GLN A 414 -5.28 21.08 -7.63
CA GLN A 414 -5.56 22.26 -6.81
C GLN A 414 -4.32 22.85 -6.13
N ALA A 415 -3.13 22.27 -6.35
CA ALA A 415 -1.89 22.83 -5.84
C ALA A 415 -1.64 24.23 -6.41
N ARG A 416 -1.39 25.19 -5.53
CA ARG A 416 -1.04 26.56 -5.92
C ARG A 416 0.45 26.61 -6.22
N ILE A 417 0.79 26.51 -7.50
CA ILE A 417 2.18 26.58 -7.95
C ILE A 417 2.71 28.01 -7.79
N ILE A 418 3.75 28.16 -6.99
CA ILE A 418 4.48 29.41 -6.79
C ILE A 418 5.84 29.26 -7.47
N ALA A 419 6.13 30.12 -8.43
CA ALA A 419 7.44 30.15 -9.06
C ALA A 419 8.49 30.70 -8.08
N ALA A 420 9.66 30.06 -8.07
CA ALA A 420 10.87 30.55 -7.43
C ALA A 420 12.00 30.66 -8.47
N ARG A 421 12.92 31.62 -8.29
CA ARG A 421 14.04 31.80 -9.22
C ARG A 421 15.17 30.79 -9.00
N SER A 422 15.27 30.23 -7.80
CA SER A 422 16.26 29.21 -7.45
C SER A 422 15.72 28.25 -6.38
N ALA A 423 16.37 27.09 -6.25
CA ALA A 423 16.07 26.13 -5.18
C ALA A 423 16.32 26.74 -3.79
N GLU A 424 17.42 27.48 -3.61
CA GLU A 424 17.72 28.15 -2.35
C GLU A 424 16.65 29.18 -1.99
N GLN A 425 16.22 30.02 -2.95
CA GLN A 425 15.12 30.96 -2.72
C GLN A 425 13.82 30.24 -2.38
N ALA A 426 13.54 29.12 -3.04
CA ALA A 426 12.36 28.32 -2.76
C ALA A 426 12.39 27.74 -1.33
N LEU A 427 13.52 27.17 -0.92
CA LEU A 427 13.67 26.63 0.43
C LEU A 427 13.60 27.72 1.51
N GLN A 428 14.18 28.90 1.26
CA GLN A 428 14.06 30.04 2.17
C GLN A 428 12.58 30.47 2.32
N ARG A 429 11.85 30.63 1.21
CA ARG A 429 10.42 31.00 1.23
C ARG A 429 9.54 29.92 1.86
N LEU A 430 9.92 28.65 1.72
CA LEU A 430 9.28 27.54 2.40
C LEU A 430 9.46 27.63 3.93
N LEU A 431 10.67 27.99 4.38
CA LEU A 431 10.97 28.22 5.78
C LEU A 431 10.22 29.45 6.34
N ASP A 432 10.13 30.52 5.54
CA ASP A 432 9.43 31.77 5.91
C ASP A 432 7.89 31.63 5.94
N GLY A 433 7.36 30.45 5.62
CA GLY A 433 5.91 30.19 5.68
C GLY A 433 5.13 30.62 4.43
N GLU A 434 5.82 31.07 3.37
CA GLU A 434 5.17 31.52 2.12
C GLU A 434 4.62 30.36 1.29
N ALA A 435 5.08 29.14 1.56
CA ALA A 435 4.61 27.92 0.92
C ALA A 435 4.57 26.75 1.91
N ASP A 436 4.00 25.64 1.46
CA ASP A 436 3.78 24.46 2.28
C ASP A 436 4.67 23.28 1.82
N ALA A 437 5.11 23.28 0.56
CA ALA A 437 6.11 22.33 0.06
C ALA A 437 6.98 22.94 -1.06
N TYR A 438 8.17 22.40 -1.24
CA TYR A 438 9.04 22.64 -2.40
C TYR A 438 9.31 21.31 -3.11
N ILE A 439 9.32 21.30 -4.44
CA ILE A 439 9.73 20.12 -5.21
C ILE A 439 11.02 20.43 -5.95
N GLY A 440 12.02 19.58 -5.77
CA GLY A 440 13.30 19.76 -6.43
C GLY A 440 14.17 18.52 -6.45
N ASN A 441 15.27 18.67 -7.17
CA ASN A 441 16.27 17.64 -7.37
C ASN A 441 16.94 17.24 -6.03
N LEU A 442 16.94 15.94 -5.70
CA LEU A 442 17.44 15.43 -4.41
C LEU A 442 18.88 15.84 -4.13
N ALA A 443 19.77 15.81 -5.12
CA ALA A 443 21.17 16.16 -4.93
C ALA A 443 21.35 17.62 -4.48
N LEU A 444 20.58 18.52 -5.09
CA LEU A 444 20.59 19.94 -4.76
C LEU A 444 19.91 20.21 -3.41
N VAL A 445 18.79 19.53 -3.16
CA VAL A 445 18.05 19.64 -1.91
C VAL A 445 18.88 19.16 -0.73
N ASP A 446 19.44 17.95 -0.79
CA ASP A 446 20.23 17.36 0.31
C ASP A 446 21.43 18.25 0.66
N HIS A 447 22.14 18.78 -0.34
CA HIS A 447 23.23 19.71 -0.12
C HIS A 447 22.77 21.02 0.56
N LEU A 448 21.70 21.66 0.07
CA LEU A 448 21.17 22.88 0.67
C LEU A 448 20.62 22.65 2.09
N LEU A 449 20.00 21.50 2.36
CA LEU A 449 19.52 21.13 3.69
C LEU A 449 20.67 20.95 4.68
N ARG A 450 21.78 20.32 4.25
CA ARG A 450 22.97 20.13 5.10
C ARG A 450 23.73 21.44 5.37
N ASP A 451 23.96 22.24 4.33
CA ASP A 451 24.85 23.40 4.42
C ASP A 451 24.14 24.67 4.92
N ARG A 452 22.87 24.87 4.54
CA ARG A 452 22.16 26.15 4.72
C ARG A 452 20.92 26.04 5.61
N PHE A 453 20.26 24.88 5.67
CA PHE A 453 19.01 24.67 6.42
C PHE A 453 19.02 23.48 7.40
N PRO A 454 20.08 23.25 8.19
CA PRO A 454 20.21 22.04 9.00
C PRO A 454 19.10 21.92 10.05
N GLY A 455 18.36 20.80 10.02
CA GLY A 455 17.32 20.45 11.00
C GLY A 455 16.01 21.25 10.91
N ARG A 456 15.88 22.23 10.01
CA ARG A 456 14.69 23.10 9.90
C ARG A 456 13.73 22.71 8.78
N LEU A 457 14.28 22.14 7.72
CA LEU A 457 13.54 21.62 6.57
C LEU A 457 13.93 20.15 6.40
N GLN A 458 13.01 19.34 5.89
CA GLN A 458 13.23 17.91 5.70
C GLN A 458 12.70 17.43 4.36
N VAL A 459 13.32 16.38 3.83
CA VAL A 459 12.76 15.63 2.70
C VAL A 459 11.59 14.80 3.21
N ALA A 460 10.38 15.10 2.74
CA ALA A 460 9.16 14.45 3.19
C ALA A 460 8.87 13.17 2.40
N ALA A 461 9.03 13.22 1.08
CA ALA A 461 8.68 12.11 0.19
C ALA A 461 9.37 12.19 -1.19
N PRO A 462 9.51 11.08 -1.92
CA PRO A 462 9.86 11.11 -3.34
C PRO A 462 8.74 11.74 -4.17
N ALA A 463 9.11 12.49 -5.21
CA ALA A 463 8.14 13.10 -6.14
C ALA A 463 7.70 12.14 -7.26
N GLY A 464 8.31 10.96 -7.39
CA GLY A 464 7.89 9.92 -8.35
C GLY A 464 8.41 10.09 -9.79
N PHE A 465 9.34 11.02 -10.03
CA PHE A 465 10.01 11.19 -11.33
C PHE A 465 11.46 11.68 -11.16
N ASN A 466 12.28 11.51 -12.21
CA ASN A 466 13.71 11.77 -12.19
C ASN A 466 14.12 12.88 -13.18
N ASP A 467 15.08 13.71 -12.80
CA ASP A 467 15.77 14.62 -13.68
C ASP A 467 16.91 13.89 -14.41
N GLN A 468 16.73 13.68 -15.70
CA GLN A 468 17.77 13.17 -16.60
C GLN A 468 18.57 14.33 -17.19
N LEU A 469 19.73 14.63 -16.61
CA LEU A 469 20.53 15.79 -17.01
C LEU A 469 21.33 15.49 -18.27
N VAL A 470 21.22 16.37 -19.25
CA VAL A 470 21.82 16.27 -20.59
C VAL A 470 22.60 17.54 -20.95
N LEU A 471 23.38 17.47 -22.03
CA LEU A 471 23.86 18.63 -22.77
C LEU A 471 22.82 18.96 -23.86
N ALA A 472 22.27 20.16 -23.83
CA ALA A 472 21.41 20.68 -24.90
C ALA A 472 22.20 21.62 -25.79
N VAL A 473 22.07 21.47 -27.10
CA VAL A 473 22.78 22.29 -28.09
C VAL A 473 21.83 22.69 -29.20
N GLU A 474 21.93 23.91 -29.72
CA GLU A 474 21.17 24.28 -30.91
C GLU A 474 21.47 23.34 -32.09
N ARG A 475 20.47 23.06 -32.93
CA ARG A 475 20.52 22.07 -34.00
C ARG A 475 21.64 22.31 -35.00
N ARG A 476 22.00 23.58 -35.26
CA ARG A 476 23.16 23.98 -36.08
C ARG A 476 24.52 23.54 -35.50
N HIS A 477 24.57 23.23 -34.21
CA HIS A 477 25.76 22.78 -33.47
C HIS A 477 25.58 21.37 -32.89
N ALA A 478 24.62 20.57 -33.39
CA ALA A 478 24.31 19.23 -32.90
C ALA A 478 25.54 18.28 -32.83
N ALA A 479 26.57 18.52 -33.63
CA ALA A 479 27.85 17.80 -33.56
C ALA A 479 28.51 17.86 -32.18
N LEU A 480 28.29 18.92 -31.40
CA LEU A 480 28.78 19.03 -30.02
C LEU A 480 28.08 18.05 -29.08
N ALA A 481 26.77 17.85 -29.23
CA ALA A 481 26.02 16.85 -28.48
C ALA A 481 26.51 15.43 -28.80
N THR A 482 26.75 15.14 -30.09
CA THR A 482 27.35 13.86 -30.53
C THR A 482 28.77 13.65 -30.00
N THR A 483 29.57 14.72 -29.93
CA THR A 483 30.92 14.66 -29.33
C THR A 483 30.84 14.34 -27.85
N PHE A 484 29.89 14.98 -27.14
CA PHE A 484 29.66 14.72 -25.73
C PHE A 484 29.16 13.29 -25.48
N ASP A 485 28.24 12.78 -26.29
CA ASP A 485 27.80 11.38 -26.22
C ASP A 485 28.95 10.39 -26.41
N ARG A 486 29.87 10.69 -27.34
CA ARG A 486 31.07 9.89 -27.53
C ARG A 486 31.99 9.93 -26.31
N LEU A 487 32.14 11.11 -25.69
CA LEU A 487 32.89 11.27 -24.45
C LEU A 487 32.27 10.42 -23.33
N LEU A 488 30.94 10.41 -23.20
CA LEU A 488 30.21 9.57 -22.25
C LEU A 488 30.40 8.06 -22.49
N LEU A 489 30.44 7.64 -23.76
CA LEU A 489 30.66 6.24 -24.16
C LEU A 489 32.11 5.77 -24.00
N GLN A 490 33.07 6.69 -24.07
CA GLN A 490 34.50 6.38 -23.87
C GLN A 490 34.88 6.25 -22.39
N MET A 491 34.03 6.71 -21.48
CA MET A 491 34.27 6.61 -20.04
C MET A 491 33.96 5.21 -19.53
N THR A 492 34.89 4.63 -18.76
CA THR A 492 34.65 3.35 -18.10
C THR A 492 33.56 3.49 -17.02
N PRO A 493 32.76 2.43 -16.74
CA PRO A 493 31.77 2.45 -15.67
C PRO A 493 32.35 2.92 -14.32
N GLY A 494 33.57 2.47 -13.98
CA GLY A 494 34.28 2.91 -12.78
C GLY A 494 34.64 4.40 -12.75
N SER A 495 34.94 5.03 -13.90
CA SER A 495 35.21 6.47 -13.98
C SER A 495 33.93 7.31 -13.82
N ARG A 496 32.81 6.81 -14.34
CA ARG A 496 31.49 7.45 -14.17
C ARG A 496 31.03 7.35 -12.72
N GLU A 497 31.19 6.16 -12.12
CA GLU A 497 30.84 5.95 -10.71
C GLU A 497 31.75 6.76 -9.78
N ALA A 498 33.05 6.88 -10.07
CA ALA A 498 33.95 7.73 -9.30
C ALA A 498 33.55 9.22 -9.33
N LEU A 499 33.18 9.76 -10.50
CA LEU A 499 32.65 11.12 -10.59
C LEU A 499 31.31 11.28 -9.85
N ARG A 500 30.44 10.27 -9.93
CA ARG A 500 29.17 10.25 -9.20
C ARG A 500 29.42 10.24 -7.68
N SER A 501 30.26 9.34 -7.19
CA SER A 501 30.57 9.22 -5.76
C SER A 501 31.36 10.42 -5.23
N THR A 502 32.20 11.07 -6.05
CA THR A 502 32.96 12.26 -5.63
C THR A 502 32.04 13.45 -5.36
N TRP A 503 30.98 13.63 -6.17
CA TRP A 503 30.10 14.80 -6.08
C TRP A 503 28.73 14.53 -5.44
N LEU A 504 28.31 13.27 -5.36
CA LEU A 504 26.98 12.83 -4.90
C LEU A 504 27.05 11.72 -3.86
N ALA A 505 28.12 11.69 -3.04
CA ALA A 505 28.19 10.82 -1.87
C ALA A 505 27.09 11.18 -0.87
N VAL A 506 25.90 10.61 -1.06
CA VAL A 506 24.86 10.60 -0.05
C VAL A 506 25.24 9.53 0.96
N GLU A 507 26.12 9.88 1.90
CA GLU A 507 26.21 9.13 3.14
C GLU A 507 24.91 9.37 3.91
N TYR A 508 24.09 8.33 3.97
CA TYR A 508 23.02 8.21 4.96
C TYR A 508 23.69 7.91 6.31
N ARG A 509 24.07 8.96 7.05
CA ARG A 509 24.53 8.80 8.43
C ARG A 509 23.32 8.57 9.33
N SER A 510 22.93 7.31 9.48
CA SER A 510 22.29 6.80 10.69
C SER A 510 23.31 5.95 11.46
N GLY A 511 24.43 6.58 11.86
CA GLY A 511 25.53 5.92 12.56
C GLY A 511 26.22 6.87 13.51
N VAL A 512 26.40 6.43 14.76
CA VAL A 512 27.00 7.19 15.87
C VAL A 512 28.46 7.59 15.53
N ASP A 513 28.84 8.84 15.81
CA ASP A 513 30.18 9.38 15.55
C ASP A 513 31.25 8.70 16.45
N TRP A 514 32.01 7.77 15.89
CA TRP A 514 33.04 6.98 16.59
C TRP A 514 34.20 7.80 17.16
N SER A 515 34.43 9.02 16.67
CA SER A 515 35.49 9.91 17.14
C SER A 515 35.26 10.40 18.57
N GLN A 516 34.00 10.58 18.99
CA GLN A 516 33.65 10.96 20.36
C GLN A 516 33.74 9.77 21.32
N LEU A 517 33.31 8.58 20.90
CA LEU A 517 33.39 7.33 21.68
C LEU A 517 34.82 6.89 21.98
N LEU A 518 35.74 7.01 21.01
CA LEU A 518 37.15 6.65 21.20
C LEU A 518 37.89 7.57 22.18
N SER A 519 37.52 8.85 22.23
CA SER A 519 38.17 9.83 23.11
C SER A 519 37.85 9.65 24.61
N TRP A 520 36.69 9.05 24.93
CA TRP A 520 36.28 8.76 26.32
C TRP A 520 36.42 7.28 26.70
N GLY A 521 36.31 6.36 25.75
CA GLY A 521 36.34 4.91 26.04
C GLY A 521 37.69 4.38 26.54
N ILE A 522 38.80 4.90 26.01
CA ILE A 522 40.16 4.46 26.39
C ILE A 522 40.52 4.82 27.86
N PRO A 523 40.29 6.05 28.34
CA PRO A 523 40.57 6.39 29.74
C PRO A 523 39.69 5.60 30.74
N VAL A 524 38.42 5.35 30.42
CA VAL A 524 37.50 4.60 31.29
C VAL A 524 37.94 3.13 31.43
N LEU A 525 38.41 2.52 30.33
CA LEU A 525 38.90 1.13 30.34
C LEU A 525 40.15 0.95 31.22
N LEU A 526 41.05 1.94 31.25
CA LEU A 526 42.26 1.91 32.08
C LEU A 526 41.97 2.04 33.59
N VAL A 527 40.96 2.82 33.96
CA VAL A 527 40.50 2.96 35.36
C VAL A 527 39.83 1.68 35.85
N LEU A 528 39.05 1.01 35.00
CA LEU A 528 38.40 -0.25 35.35
C LEU A 528 39.40 -1.40 35.54
N LEU A 529 40.44 -1.49 34.70
CA LEU A 529 41.48 -2.51 34.83
C LEU A 529 42.33 -2.36 36.09
N THR A 530 42.61 -1.12 36.51
CA THR A 530 43.36 -0.83 37.74
C THR A 530 42.53 -1.09 39.00
N ALA A 531 41.24 -0.78 38.97
CA ALA A 531 40.32 -1.11 40.07
C ALA A 531 40.19 -2.63 40.30
N LEU A 532 40.17 -3.43 39.21
CA LEU A 532 40.06 -4.88 39.30
C LEU A 532 41.30 -5.54 39.95
N LEU A 533 42.50 -4.99 39.68
CA LEU A 533 43.77 -5.46 40.24
C LEU A 533 43.84 -5.21 41.76
N VAL A 534 43.37 -4.04 42.22
CA VAL A 534 43.32 -3.67 43.65
C VAL A 534 42.33 -4.54 44.41
N HIS A 535 41.19 -4.85 43.79
CA HIS A 535 40.15 -5.68 44.39
C HIS A 535 40.61 -7.14 44.60
N GLY A 536 41.38 -7.69 43.66
CA GLY A 536 41.93 -9.05 43.78
C GLY A 536 42.91 -9.23 44.94
N ILE A 537 43.72 -8.21 45.23
CA ILE A 537 44.72 -8.25 46.31
C ILE A 537 44.04 -8.12 47.69
N GLY A 538 42.98 -7.31 47.79
CA GLY A 538 42.20 -7.14 49.02
C GLY A 538 41.43 -8.39 49.44
N TYR A 539 40.85 -9.10 48.47
CA TYR A 539 40.03 -10.30 48.71
C TYR A 539 40.83 -11.47 49.31
N TRP A 540 42.11 -11.57 48.94
CA TRP A 540 42.98 -12.66 49.41
C TRP A 540 43.42 -12.48 50.87
N ARG A 541 43.49 -11.24 51.36
CA ARG A 541 43.96 -10.91 52.71
C ARG A 541 42.86 -11.09 53.77
N LEU A 542 41.59 -10.83 53.41
CA LEU A 542 40.46 -10.79 54.35
C LEU A 542 39.91 -12.18 54.75
N ARG A 543 40.05 -13.19 53.88
CA ARG A 543 39.52 -14.55 54.12
C ARG A 543 40.23 -15.31 55.24
N ARG A 544 41.42 -14.86 55.67
CA ARG A 544 42.26 -15.62 56.61
C ARG A 544 41.96 -15.33 58.07
N GLU A 545 41.21 -14.27 58.39
CA GLU A 545 41.13 -13.73 59.75
C GLU A 545 39.74 -13.84 60.41
N VAL A 546 38.67 -14.05 59.65
CA VAL A 546 37.28 -13.90 60.15
C VAL A 546 36.56 -15.23 60.44
N ALA A 547 37.15 -16.38 60.08
CA ALA A 547 36.50 -17.71 60.13
C ALA A 547 36.19 -18.29 61.55
N GLY A 548 36.24 -17.49 62.62
CA GLY A 548 36.25 -18.01 63.98
C GLY A 548 34.97 -17.83 64.82
N ARG A 549 34.48 -16.60 65.04
CA ARG A 549 33.69 -16.34 66.26
C ARG A 549 32.48 -15.42 66.19
N ARG A 550 32.20 -14.70 65.10
CA ARG A 550 31.04 -13.77 65.04
C ARG A 550 29.76 -14.36 64.42
N GLN A 551 29.82 -15.62 63.98
CA GLN A 551 28.88 -16.26 63.05
C GLN A 551 27.48 -16.62 63.60
N LEU A 552 27.18 -16.34 64.87
CA LEU A 552 25.82 -16.53 65.45
C LEU A 552 25.11 -15.20 65.73
N GLU A 553 25.84 -14.20 66.26
CA GLU A 553 25.30 -12.86 66.53
C GLU A 553 25.17 -12.03 65.24
N GLN A 554 26.08 -12.22 64.27
CA GLN A 554 25.93 -11.60 62.95
C GLN A 554 24.76 -12.17 62.14
N ARG A 555 24.24 -13.38 62.39
CA ARG A 555 23.15 -13.91 61.56
C ARG A 555 21.81 -13.20 61.75
N LEU A 556 21.54 -12.65 62.95
CA LEU A 556 20.33 -11.87 63.20
C LEU A 556 20.49 -10.39 62.79
N ALA A 557 21.70 -9.83 62.92
CA ALA A 557 22.03 -8.51 62.40
C ALA A 557 22.17 -8.47 60.87
N GLU A 558 22.81 -9.47 60.23
CA GLU A 558 22.92 -9.62 58.77
C GLU A 558 21.55 -9.81 58.10
N VAL A 559 20.58 -10.45 58.75
CA VAL A 559 19.25 -10.61 58.14
C VAL A 559 18.46 -9.30 58.19
N THR A 560 18.70 -8.44 59.19
CA THR A 560 17.99 -7.15 59.34
C THR A 560 18.73 -5.97 58.67
N ASP A 561 20.06 -5.99 58.59
CA ASP A 561 20.88 -4.99 57.88
C ASP A 561 20.98 -5.25 56.36
N ASN A 562 20.80 -6.50 55.89
CA ASN A 562 20.76 -6.81 54.45
C ASN A 562 19.33 -6.84 53.87
N LEU A 563 18.30 -6.57 54.68
CA LEU A 563 16.98 -6.29 54.14
C LEU A 563 17.04 -4.91 53.48
N PRO A 564 16.63 -4.73 52.22
CA PRO A 564 16.56 -3.42 51.56
C PRO A 564 15.39 -2.59 52.10
N ALA A 565 15.07 -2.72 53.39
CA ALA A 565 13.97 -2.06 54.05
C ALA A 565 14.35 -1.75 55.51
N VAL A 566 13.97 -0.57 55.97
CA VAL A 566 14.11 -0.17 57.38
C VAL A 566 12.86 -0.66 58.12
N VAL A 567 13.04 -1.61 59.03
CA VAL A 567 11.95 -2.15 59.84
C VAL A 567 11.76 -1.28 61.08
N TYR A 568 10.53 -0.90 61.37
CA TYR A 568 10.22 -0.04 62.50
C TYR A 568 9.01 -0.55 63.29
N GLN A 569 8.98 -0.16 64.56
CA GLN A 569 7.82 -0.24 65.42
C GLN A 569 7.43 1.18 65.79
N ALA A 570 6.23 1.61 65.40
CA ALA A 570 5.69 2.94 65.71
C ALA A 570 4.58 2.80 66.75
N ARG A 571 4.60 3.61 67.81
CA ARG A 571 3.59 3.62 68.87
C ARG A 571 2.96 5.01 68.94
N ARG A 572 1.63 5.07 68.81
CA ARG A 572 0.85 6.28 69.10
C ARG A 572 0.23 6.14 70.49
N SER A 573 0.51 7.08 71.39
CA SER A 573 -0.11 7.15 72.71
C SER A 573 -1.56 7.66 72.64
N ALA A 574 -2.31 7.53 73.75
CA ALA A 574 -3.67 8.06 73.86
C ALA A 574 -3.72 9.60 73.66
N ASP A 575 -2.64 10.31 74.01
CA ASP A 575 -2.48 11.76 73.84
C ASP A 575 -2.13 12.19 72.40
N GLY A 576 -2.06 11.24 71.45
CA GLY A 576 -1.76 11.51 70.05
C GLY A 576 -0.27 11.69 69.73
N ILE A 577 0.63 11.40 70.67
CA ILE A 577 2.07 11.49 70.45
C ILE A 577 2.57 10.20 69.78
N LEU A 578 3.26 10.35 68.65
CA LEU A 578 3.91 9.26 67.93
C LEU A 578 5.34 9.05 68.45
N SER A 579 5.76 7.81 68.66
CA SER A 579 7.13 7.43 68.99
C SER A 579 7.56 6.17 68.24
N PHE A 580 8.87 5.96 68.07
CA PHE A 580 9.42 4.81 67.36
C PHE A 580 10.31 3.96 68.30
N PRO A 581 9.73 3.10 69.15
CA PRO A 581 10.48 2.32 70.14
C PRO A 581 11.47 1.31 69.57
N PHE A 582 11.37 0.97 68.28
CA PHE A 582 12.33 0.10 67.61
C PHE A 582 12.50 0.52 66.15
N ILE A 583 13.76 0.64 65.71
CA ILE A 583 14.12 0.85 64.31
C ILE A 583 15.33 -0.04 64.01
N ALA A 584 15.28 -0.85 62.96
CA ALA A 584 16.39 -1.68 62.49
C ALA A 584 16.55 -1.54 60.97
N GLY A 585 17.80 -1.62 60.48
CA GLY A 585 18.17 -1.28 59.11
C GLY A 585 18.78 0.12 58.97
N ASP A 586 19.20 0.49 57.76
CA ASP A 586 19.95 1.72 57.49
C ASP A 586 19.06 2.96 57.33
N LEU A 587 18.61 3.49 58.48
CA LEU A 587 17.79 4.72 58.52
C LEU A 587 18.55 5.94 57.99
N GLN A 588 19.89 5.97 58.14
CA GLN A 588 20.72 7.08 57.68
C GLN A 588 20.79 7.11 56.15
N ALA A 589 20.91 5.94 55.51
CA ALA A 589 20.87 5.85 54.06
C ALA A 589 19.49 6.21 53.48
N LEU A 590 18.40 5.85 54.18
CA LEU A 590 17.04 6.08 53.68
C LEU A 590 16.52 7.51 53.95
N PHE A 591 16.54 7.98 55.21
CA PHE A 591 15.97 9.27 55.63
C PHE A 591 17.00 10.38 55.93
N GLY A 592 18.31 10.08 55.85
CA GLY A 592 19.37 11.06 56.11
C GLY A 592 19.56 11.42 57.59
N ILE A 593 18.84 10.77 58.50
CA ILE A 593 18.92 10.99 59.95
C ILE A 593 19.35 9.73 60.68
N SER A 594 20.01 9.93 61.81
CA SER A 594 20.48 8.80 62.61
C SER A 594 19.32 8.13 63.36
N ARG A 595 19.42 6.82 63.57
CA ARG A 595 18.48 6.05 64.40
C ARG A 595 18.22 6.70 65.76
N GLN A 596 19.28 7.19 66.41
CA GLN A 596 19.20 7.80 67.73
C GLN A 596 18.38 9.10 67.71
N GLN A 597 18.46 9.90 66.64
CA GLN A 597 17.64 11.10 66.48
C GLN A 597 16.16 10.75 66.25
N ALA A 598 15.89 9.74 65.44
CA ALA A 598 14.53 9.29 65.17
C ALA A 598 13.82 8.64 66.38
N GLU A 599 14.57 7.91 67.22
CA GLU A 599 14.04 7.34 68.48
C GLU A 599 13.78 8.42 69.54
N GLN A 600 14.52 9.53 69.51
CA GLN A 600 14.37 10.64 70.46
C GLN A 600 13.28 11.65 70.05
N ASP A 601 13.13 11.92 68.75
CA ASP A 601 12.14 12.85 68.22
C ASP A 601 11.49 12.32 66.93
N ALA A 602 10.25 11.83 67.07
CA ALA A 602 9.46 11.32 65.94
C ALA A 602 9.13 12.41 64.89
N ARG A 603 9.19 13.69 65.24
CA ARG A 603 8.94 14.80 64.29
C ARG A 603 10.09 14.98 63.32
N ALA A 604 11.30 14.55 63.69
CA ALA A 604 12.47 14.58 62.80
C ALA A 604 12.25 13.72 61.55
N LEU A 605 11.55 12.58 61.67
CA LEU A 605 11.19 11.73 60.52
C LEU A 605 10.18 12.42 59.59
N LEU A 606 9.19 13.10 60.14
CA LEU A 606 8.17 13.83 59.34
C LEU A 606 8.78 15.05 58.62
N ALA A 607 9.81 15.67 59.18
CA ALA A 607 10.52 16.78 58.56
C ALA A 607 11.36 16.38 57.33
N CYS A 608 11.70 15.09 57.21
CA CYS A 608 12.41 14.54 56.04
C CYS A 608 11.49 14.27 54.84
N ILE A 609 10.16 14.41 54.99
CA ILE A 609 9.18 14.15 53.93
C ILE A 609 8.85 15.46 53.20
N GLU A 610 8.62 15.44 51.89
CA GLU A 610 8.26 16.62 51.09
C GLU A 610 7.01 17.33 51.63
N GLU A 611 6.96 18.67 51.55
CA GLU A 611 5.93 19.48 52.21
C GLU A 611 4.50 19.12 51.77
N ASP A 612 4.32 18.81 50.47
CA ASP A 612 3.03 18.43 49.89
C ASP A 612 2.48 17.08 50.41
N ASP A 613 3.35 16.14 50.80
CA ASP A 613 2.96 14.78 51.21
C ASP A 613 2.71 14.66 52.74
N ARG A 614 3.15 15.64 53.55
CA ARG A 614 3.10 15.57 55.03
C ARG A 614 1.68 15.54 55.59
N ASP A 615 0.82 16.43 55.10
CA ASP A 615 -0.54 16.58 55.61
C ASP A 615 -1.39 15.33 55.31
N ASP A 616 -1.12 14.65 54.19
CA ASP A 616 -1.79 13.41 53.80
C ASP A 616 -1.37 12.24 54.70
N ILE A 617 -0.08 12.13 55.01
CA ILE A 617 0.46 11.09 55.90
C ILE A 617 -0.08 11.23 57.32
N VAL A 618 -0.09 12.45 57.87
CA VAL A 618 -0.61 12.69 59.22
C VAL A 618 -2.10 12.35 59.30
N ARG A 619 -2.89 12.72 58.28
CA ARG A 619 -4.31 12.34 58.19
C ARG A 619 -4.50 10.84 58.09
N ALA A 620 -3.69 10.16 57.28
CA ALA A 620 -3.78 8.71 57.11
C ALA A 620 -3.40 7.93 58.37
N ILE A 621 -2.38 8.38 59.13
CA ILE A 621 -2.01 7.79 60.43
C ILE A 621 -3.14 7.95 61.45
N GLU A 622 -3.75 9.13 61.55
CA GLU A 622 -4.86 9.37 62.48
C GLU A 622 -6.11 8.56 62.10
N GLN A 623 -6.42 8.43 60.81
CA GLN A 623 -7.52 7.60 60.33
C GLN A 623 -7.27 6.11 60.60
N ALA A 624 -6.05 5.61 60.31
CA ALA A 624 -5.67 4.23 60.56
C ALA A 624 -5.67 3.89 62.06
N ALA A 625 -5.31 4.84 62.92
CA ALA A 625 -5.38 4.70 64.37
C ALA A 625 -6.82 4.51 64.86
N ARG A 626 -7.76 5.33 64.36
CA ARG A 626 -9.18 5.25 64.72
C ARG A 626 -9.86 3.98 64.22
N GLN A 627 -9.44 3.50 63.06
CA GLN A 627 -10.03 2.33 62.39
C GLN A 627 -9.32 1.02 62.73
N PHE A 628 -8.20 1.08 63.47
CA PHE A 628 -7.31 -0.06 63.71
C PHE A 628 -6.92 -0.79 62.40
N ALA A 629 -6.58 0.01 61.38
CA ALA A 629 -6.29 -0.48 60.04
C ALA A 629 -4.77 -0.57 59.77
N PRO A 630 -4.34 -1.47 58.86
CA PRO A 630 -2.99 -1.43 58.30
C PRO A 630 -2.67 -0.07 57.68
N LEU A 631 -1.45 0.41 57.90
CA LEU A 631 -0.96 1.67 57.35
C LEU A 631 -0.14 1.35 56.10
N THR A 632 -0.65 1.73 54.93
CA THR A 632 0.09 1.64 53.65
C THR A 632 0.18 3.01 53.03
N LEU A 633 1.39 3.53 52.87
CA LEU A 633 1.65 4.90 52.40
C LEU A 633 2.82 4.90 51.42
N GLU A 634 2.77 5.80 50.45
CA GLU A 634 3.91 6.16 49.61
C GLU A 634 4.13 7.66 49.70
N PHE A 635 5.39 8.08 49.83
CA PHE A 635 5.72 9.48 49.99
C PHE A 635 7.13 9.79 49.52
N ARG A 636 7.36 11.06 49.22
CA ARG A 636 8.65 11.59 48.74
C ARG A 636 9.47 12.15 49.89
N LEU A 637 10.78 11.96 49.82
CA LEU A 637 11.72 12.54 50.78
C LEU A 637 12.29 13.88 50.29
N CYS A 638 12.51 14.80 51.22
CA CYS A 638 13.22 16.05 51.00
C CYS A 638 14.69 15.78 50.67
N GLY A 639 15.15 16.21 49.49
CA GLY A 639 16.56 16.15 49.10
C GLY A 639 16.80 16.77 47.72
N ASP A 640 18.06 17.03 47.38
CA ASP A 640 18.50 17.52 46.06
C ASP A 640 18.60 16.39 45.00
N ASP A 641 18.10 15.19 45.31
CA ASP A 641 18.11 14.05 44.38
C ASP A 641 17.06 14.27 43.27
N ASP A 642 17.51 14.36 42.01
CA ASP A 642 16.65 14.42 40.81
C ASP A 642 16.82 13.13 39.98
N PRO A 643 15.80 12.26 39.87
CA PRO A 643 14.43 12.40 40.38
C PRO A 643 14.28 12.14 41.89
N PRO A 644 13.17 12.60 42.53
CA PRO A 644 12.96 12.50 43.97
C PRO A 644 12.87 11.05 44.44
N ARG A 645 13.42 10.78 45.62
CA ARG A 645 13.44 9.44 46.23
C ARG A 645 12.06 9.08 46.79
N TRP A 646 11.51 7.95 46.35
CA TRP A 646 10.20 7.44 46.77
C TRP A 646 10.33 6.34 47.82
N VAL A 647 9.59 6.48 48.91
CA VAL A 647 9.55 5.50 50.00
C VAL A 647 8.16 4.95 50.15
N ARG A 648 8.05 3.62 50.21
CA ARG A 648 6.80 2.91 50.56
C ARG A 648 6.87 2.43 51.99
N SER A 649 5.83 2.72 52.75
CA SER A 649 5.59 2.25 54.12
C SER A 649 4.46 1.23 54.13
N HIS A 650 4.67 0.09 54.80
CA HIS A 650 3.63 -0.89 55.06
C HIS A 650 3.72 -1.37 56.51
N ALA A 651 2.64 -1.20 57.29
CA ALA A 651 2.63 -1.44 58.73
C ALA A 651 1.31 -2.10 59.20
N HIS A 652 1.41 -3.10 60.07
CA HIS A 652 0.25 -3.77 60.67
C HIS A 652 0.04 -3.35 62.13
N PRO A 653 -1.19 -2.98 62.52
CA PRO A 653 -1.50 -2.62 63.89
C PRO A 653 -1.60 -3.86 64.79
N TYR A 654 -1.18 -3.72 66.04
CA TYR A 654 -1.52 -4.64 67.12
C TYR A 654 -1.78 -3.84 68.39
N ALA A 655 -2.69 -4.37 69.22
CA ALA A 655 -3.12 -3.72 70.44
C ALA A 655 -2.08 -3.96 71.54
N THR A 656 -1.67 -2.91 72.23
CA THR A 656 -0.70 -2.98 73.33
C THR A 656 -1.32 -2.58 74.68
N GLU A 657 -2.03 -1.45 74.76
CA GLU A 657 -2.63 -0.90 76.01
C GLU A 657 -3.88 -0.05 75.66
N GLU A 658 -4.79 0.21 76.62
CA GLU A 658 -6.02 1.01 76.39
C GLU A 658 -5.69 2.40 75.81
N GLY A 659 -6.15 2.67 74.59
CA GLY A 659 -5.97 3.96 73.90
C GLY A 659 -4.64 4.13 73.14
N ALA A 660 -3.72 3.16 73.18
CA ALA A 660 -2.45 3.21 72.44
C ALA A 660 -2.37 2.14 71.33
N VAL A 661 -2.09 2.58 70.10
CA VAL A 661 -1.93 1.69 68.93
C VAL A 661 -0.45 1.59 68.57
N THR A 662 0.03 0.36 68.40
CA THR A 662 1.39 0.10 67.92
C THR A 662 1.33 -0.56 66.55
N TRP A 663 2.10 -0.05 65.60
CA TRP A 663 2.31 -0.67 64.29
C TRP A 663 3.71 -1.26 64.21
N SER A 664 3.82 -2.45 63.61
CA SER A 664 5.08 -3.00 63.14
C SER A 664 5.06 -3.01 61.62
N GLY A 665 6.06 -2.42 61.01
CA GLY A 665 6.10 -2.22 59.57
C GLY A 665 7.52 -2.01 59.07
N TYR A 666 7.62 -1.73 57.77
CA TYR A 666 8.89 -1.42 57.14
C TYR A 666 8.75 -0.27 56.14
N TRP A 667 9.85 0.44 55.92
CA TRP A 667 10.04 1.41 54.85
C TRP A 667 11.00 0.85 53.81
N VAL A 668 10.64 0.89 52.54
CA VAL A 668 11.48 0.42 51.44
C VAL A 668 11.60 1.51 50.38
N ASP A 669 12.81 1.70 49.85
CA ASP A 669 13.04 2.55 48.69
C ASP A 669 12.47 1.86 47.46
N VAL A 670 11.51 2.50 46.80
CA VAL A 670 10.84 1.97 45.60
C VAL A 670 11.25 2.71 44.34
N SER A 671 12.29 3.54 44.38
CA SER A 671 12.71 4.41 43.26
C SER A 671 13.17 3.59 42.04
N GLU A 672 14.03 2.58 42.22
CA GLU A 672 14.49 1.69 41.13
C GLU A 672 13.36 0.79 40.60
N ALA A 673 12.52 0.26 41.50
CA ALA A 673 11.37 -0.56 41.14
C ALA A 673 10.33 0.24 40.32
N ARG A 674 10.15 1.52 40.64
CA ARG A 674 9.28 2.44 39.90
C ARG A 674 9.84 2.77 38.52
N LEU A 675 11.13 3.09 38.43
CA LEU A 675 11.81 3.29 37.14
C LEU A 675 11.74 2.05 36.24
N GLN A 676 11.85 0.83 36.81
CA GLN A 676 11.70 -0.42 36.05
C GLN A 676 10.25 -0.68 35.64
N ALA A 677 9.27 -0.39 36.50
CA ALA A 677 7.85 -0.49 36.16
C ALA A 677 7.44 0.51 35.07
N ASP A 678 7.96 1.74 35.14
CA ASP A 678 7.75 2.78 34.14
C ASP A 678 8.45 2.43 32.82
N ALA A 679 9.66 1.88 32.87
CA ALA A 679 10.37 1.37 31.68
C ALA A 679 9.65 0.18 31.04
N LEU A 680 9.08 -0.73 31.84
CA LEU A 680 8.29 -1.86 31.34
C LEU A 680 6.96 -1.39 30.73
N ALA A 681 6.30 -0.41 31.36
CA ALA A 681 5.10 0.21 30.81
C ALA A 681 5.40 0.94 29.49
N ALA A 682 6.52 1.65 29.41
CA ALA A 682 6.98 2.30 28.18
C ALA A 682 7.30 1.28 27.06
N ALA A 683 7.99 0.19 27.39
CA ALA A 683 8.30 -0.88 26.44
C ALA A 683 7.02 -1.61 25.95
N LYS A 684 6.03 -1.82 26.85
CA LYS A 684 4.73 -2.38 26.48
C LYS A 684 3.95 -1.43 25.56
N ALA A 685 3.93 -0.14 25.87
CA ALA A 685 3.30 0.88 25.04
C ALA A 685 3.97 0.96 23.65
N GLU A 686 5.29 0.85 23.58
CA GLU A 686 6.04 0.81 22.30
C GLU A 686 5.70 -0.44 21.49
N ALA A 687 5.57 -1.60 22.13
CA ALA A 687 5.15 -2.84 21.46
C ALA A 687 3.71 -2.79 20.96
N GLU A 688 2.78 -2.24 21.75
CA GLU A 688 1.38 -2.03 21.35
C GLU A 688 1.28 -1.04 20.19
N GLN A 689 2.05 0.06 20.23
CA GLN A 689 2.13 1.03 19.14
C GLN A 689 2.73 0.42 17.86
N ALA A 690 3.73 -0.47 17.97
CA ALA A 690 4.29 -1.19 16.84
C ALA A 690 3.27 -2.18 16.24
N ALA A 691 2.50 -2.88 17.06
CA ALA A 691 1.45 -3.79 16.63
C ALA A 691 0.30 -3.05 15.92
N GLU A 692 -0.13 -1.91 16.46
CA GLU A 692 -1.15 -1.05 15.85
C GLU A 692 -0.66 -0.47 14.52
N THR A 693 0.61 -0.03 14.45
CA THR A 693 1.23 0.47 13.22
C THR A 693 1.31 -0.63 12.15
N LYS A 694 1.65 -1.87 12.53
CA LYS A 694 1.66 -3.03 11.63
C LYS A 694 0.27 -3.35 11.11
N SER A 695 -0.75 -3.32 11.97
CA SER A 695 -2.15 -3.59 11.59
C SER A 695 -2.70 -2.50 10.66
N ARG A 696 -2.41 -1.23 10.97
CA ARG A 696 -2.75 -0.09 10.10
C ARG A 696 -2.03 -0.15 8.76
N PHE A 697 -0.76 -0.55 8.72
CA PHE A 697 -0.01 -0.75 7.49
C PHE A 697 -0.64 -1.84 6.60
N LEU A 698 -1.03 -2.98 7.18
CA LEU A 698 -1.72 -4.05 6.44
C LEU A 698 -3.08 -3.61 5.91
N ALA A 699 -3.84 -2.83 6.69
CA ALA A 699 -5.12 -2.26 6.27
C ALA A 699 -4.95 -1.27 5.10
N THR A 700 -3.96 -0.37 5.17
CA THR A 700 -3.65 0.57 4.09
C THR A 700 -3.15 -0.14 2.84
N MET A 701 -2.20 -1.06 2.98
CA MET A 701 -1.67 -1.84 1.84
C MET A 701 -2.78 -2.65 1.15
N SER A 702 -3.72 -3.20 1.91
CA SER A 702 -4.86 -3.88 1.30
C SER A 702 -5.77 -2.95 0.51
N HIS A 703 -6.04 -1.74 1.01
CA HIS A 703 -6.79 -0.73 0.23
C HIS A 703 -6.03 -0.28 -1.03
N GLU A 704 -4.71 -0.09 -0.94
CA GLU A 704 -3.85 0.30 -2.06
C GLU A 704 -3.67 -0.81 -3.11
N ILE A 705 -3.82 -2.08 -2.73
CA ILE A 705 -3.79 -3.22 -3.67
C ILE A 705 -5.20 -3.53 -4.22
N ARG A 706 -6.25 -3.41 -3.41
CA ARG A 706 -7.65 -3.68 -3.81
C ARG A 706 -8.12 -2.71 -4.90
N THR A 707 -7.66 -1.46 -4.86
CA THR A 707 -8.06 -0.42 -5.81
C THR A 707 -7.59 -0.69 -7.25
N PRO A 708 -6.28 -0.92 -7.52
CA PRO A 708 -5.83 -1.32 -8.85
C PRO A 708 -6.39 -2.68 -9.27
N MET A 709 -6.54 -3.64 -8.34
CA MET A 709 -7.17 -4.94 -8.61
C MET A 709 -8.62 -4.81 -9.08
N SER A 710 -9.39 -3.89 -8.48
CA SER A 710 -10.77 -3.61 -8.90
C SER A 710 -10.81 -2.96 -10.29
N GLY A 711 -9.80 -2.13 -10.63
CA GLY A 711 -9.64 -1.58 -11.98
C GLY A 711 -9.33 -2.65 -13.03
N VAL A 712 -8.44 -3.59 -12.72
CA VAL A 712 -8.12 -4.75 -13.58
C VAL A 712 -9.37 -5.62 -13.78
N LEU A 713 -10.08 -5.98 -12.71
CA LEU A 713 -11.33 -6.74 -12.79
C LEU A 713 -12.39 -6.00 -13.64
N GLY A 714 -12.51 -4.67 -13.50
CA GLY A 714 -13.39 -3.86 -14.33
C GLY A 714 -13.01 -3.86 -15.82
N MET A 715 -11.71 -3.87 -16.14
CA MET A 715 -11.22 -3.96 -17.52
C MET A 715 -11.45 -5.36 -18.12
N LEU A 716 -11.30 -6.42 -17.32
CA LEU A 716 -11.63 -7.79 -17.71
C LEU A 716 -13.13 -7.94 -17.96
N GLU A 717 -13.97 -7.37 -17.11
CA GLU A 717 -15.42 -7.35 -17.28
C GLU A 717 -15.84 -6.62 -18.56
N VAL A 718 -15.19 -5.48 -18.89
CA VAL A 718 -15.42 -4.76 -20.15
C VAL A 718 -14.98 -5.58 -21.36
N LEU A 719 -13.82 -6.24 -21.29
CA LEU A 719 -13.35 -7.12 -22.35
C LEU A 719 -14.27 -8.33 -22.55
N ALA A 720 -14.81 -8.92 -21.48
CA ALA A 720 -15.68 -10.10 -21.52
C ALA A 720 -16.93 -9.88 -22.35
N HIS A 721 -17.38 -8.61 -22.43
CA HIS A 721 -18.58 -8.21 -23.14
C HIS A 721 -18.29 -7.56 -24.51
N SER A 722 -17.02 -7.51 -24.92
CA SER A 722 -16.63 -7.16 -26.29
C SER A 722 -16.75 -8.40 -27.21
N PRO A 723 -16.82 -8.24 -28.54
CA PRO A 723 -16.82 -9.37 -29.46
C PRO A 723 -15.46 -10.07 -29.40
N LEU A 724 -15.38 -11.10 -28.56
CA LEU A 724 -14.22 -11.96 -28.35
C LEU A 724 -14.41 -13.30 -29.05
N ASP A 725 -13.33 -13.86 -29.58
CA ASP A 725 -13.31 -15.25 -30.03
C ASP A 725 -13.24 -16.24 -28.84
N ALA A 726 -13.46 -17.53 -29.12
CA ALA A 726 -13.54 -18.55 -28.08
C ALA A 726 -12.22 -18.71 -27.28
N GLU A 727 -11.08 -18.41 -27.88
CA GLU A 727 -9.78 -18.49 -27.20
C GLU A 727 -9.54 -17.27 -26.32
N GLN A 728 -9.94 -16.09 -26.77
CA GLN A 728 -9.94 -14.86 -25.98
C GLN A 728 -10.89 -14.95 -24.77
N GLN A 729 -12.08 -15.53 -24.93
CA GLN A 729 -13.00 -15.79 -23.80
C GLN A 729 -12.39 -16.73 -22.76
N ARG A 730 -11.68 -17.78 -23.21
CA ARG A 730 -10.97 -18.72 -22.34
C ARG A 730 -9.81 -18.05 -21.59
N ILE A 731 -8.97 -17.27 -22.28
CA ILE A 731 -7.88 -16.49 -21.69
C ILE A 731 -8.43 -15.50 -20.67
N LEU A 732 -9.50 -14.81 -21.03
CA LEU A 732 -10.13 -13.85 -20.14
C LEU A 732 -10.70 -14.49 -18.88
N GLY A 733 -11.33 -15.67 -19.00
CA GLY A 733 -11.77 -16.45 -17.84
C GLY A 733 -10.61 -16.82 -16.90
N VAL A 734 -9.46 -17.22 -17.44
CA VAL A 734 -8.25 -17.53 -16.63
C VAL A 734 -7.69 -16.30 -15.92
N ILE A 735 -7.69 -15.13 -16.58
CA ILE A 735 -7.21 -13.88 -15.97
C ILE A 735 -8.21 -13.40 -14.90
N ASP A 736 -9.52 -13.53 -15.13
CA ASP A 736 -10.55 -13.22 -14.14
C ASP A 736 -10.45 -14.13 -12.91
N ASP A 737 -10.32 -15.45 -13.11
CA ASP A 737 -10.08 -16.42 -12.04
C ASP A 737 -8.81 -16.10 -11.22
N SER A 738 -7.73 -15.71 -11.90
CA SER A 738 -6.47 -15.33 -11.25
C SER A 738 -6.59 -14.03 -10.46
N ALA A 739 -7.33 -13.05 -10.99
CA ALA A 739 -7.56 -11.78 -10.32
C ALA A 739 -8.49 -11.94 -9.10
N GLN A 740 -9.53 -12.78 -9.21
CA GLN A 740 -10.40 -13.14 -8.08
C GLN A 740 -9.63 -13.91 -7.00
N MET A 741 -8.73 -14.82 -7.39
CA MET A 741 -7.87 -15.55 -6.44
C MET A 741 -6.93 -14.61 -5.68
N LEU A 742 -6.27 -13.66 -6.34
CA LEU A 742 -5.43 -12.66 -5.67
C LEU A 742 -6.22 -11.81 -4.67
N ARG A 743 -7.43 -11.41 -5.05
CA ARG A 743 -8.33 -10.67 -4.17
C ARG A 743 -8.71 -11.49 -2.94
N GLN A 744 -9.03 -12.78 -3.11
CA GLN A 744 -9.34 -13.68 -2.00
C GLN A 744 -8.14 -13.82 -1.04
N ILE A 745 -6.92 -13.98 -1.55
CA ILE A 745 -5.71 -14.05 -0.71
C ILE A 745 -5.54 -12.79 0.13
N LEU A 746 -5.79 -11.63 -0.47
CA LEU A 746 -5.71 -10.34 0.22
C LEU A 746 -6.77 -10.21 1.31
N ASP A 747 -8.00 -10.63 1.01
CA ASP A 747 -9.11 -10.62 1.96
C ASP A 747 -8.87 -11.63 3.11
N ASP A 748 -8.33 -12.82 2.83
CA ASP A 748 -7.98 -13.83 3.84
C ASP A 748 -6.88 -13.34 4.81
N ILE A 749 -5.85 -12.65 4.30
CA ILE A 749 -4.77 -12.08 5.13
C ILE A 749 -5.31 -10.99 6.05
N LEU A 750 -6.24 -10.17 5.55
CA LEU A 750 -6.89 -9.14 6.36
C LEU A 750 -7.81 -9.75 7.42
N ASP A 751 -8.65 -10.71 7.04
CA ASP A 751 -9.56 -11.38 7.97
C ASP A 751 -8.76 -12.08 9.07
N TYR A 752 -7.64 -12.73 8.74
CA TYR A 752 -6.74 -13.32 9.74
C TYR A 752 -6.14 -12.26 10.68
N SER A 753 -5.63 -11.14 10.15
CA SER A 753 -5.09 -10.05 10.97
C SER A 753 -6.15 -9.42 11.89
N ARG A 754 -7.41 -9.34 11.46
CA ARG A 754 -8.53 -8.84 12.27
C ARG A 754 -8.97 -9.84 13.35
N LEU A 755 -8.93 -11.14 13.03
CA LEU A 755 -9.20 -12.22 13.97
C LEU A 755 -8.13 -12.31 15.08
N GLU A 756 -6.85 -12.19 14.73
CA GLU A 756 -5.73 -12.20 15.70
C GLU A 756 -5.81 -11.00 16.67
N ALA A 757 -6.25 -9.85 16.17
CA ALA A 757 -6.44 -8.64 16.97
C ALA A 757 -7.76 -8.61 17.77
N GLY A 758 -8.62 -9.64 17.65
CA GLY A 758 -9.94 -9.68 18.32
C GLY A 758 -10.94 -8.62 17.82
N ALA A 759 -10.71 -8.04 16.63
CA ALA A 759 -11.49 -6.92 16.09
C ALA A 759 -12.67 -7.35 15.20
N LEU A 760 -12.84 -8.65 14.92
CA LEU A 760 -13.93 -9.18 14.12
C LEU A 760 -15.15 -9.47 15.00
N ARG A 761 -16.34 -8.99 14.60
CA ARG A 761 -17.64 -9.27 15.24
C ARG A 761 -18.57 -9.92 14.21
N LEU A 762 -19.39 -10.87 14.65
CA LEU A 762 -20.42 -11.47 13.81
C LEU A 762 -21.67 -10.60 13.83
N GLU A 763 -22.30 -10.42 12.67
CA GLU A 763 -23.56 -9.68 12.51
C GLU A 763 -24.65 -10.66 12.07
N PRO A 764 -25.29 -11.40 13.00
CA PRO A 764 -26.38 -12.31 12.66
C PRO A 764 -27.58 -11.53 12.14
N VAL A 765 -28.09 -11.94 10.98
CA VAL A 765 -29.29 -11.41 10.34
C VAL A 765 -30.15 -12.56 9.78
N PRO A 766 -31.46 -12.37 9.57
CA PRO A 766 -32.31 -13.35 8.91
C PRO A 766 -31.77 -13.71 7.52
N GLN A 767 -31.30 -14.95 7.36
CA GLN A 767 -30.69 -15.41 6.12
C GLN A 767 -31.34 -16.72 5.66
N PRO A 768 -31.95 -16.77 4.46
CA PRO A 768 -32.42 -18.02 3.89
C PRO A 768 -31.21 -18.86 3.45
N LEU A 769 -30.95 -19.94 4.18
CA LEU A 769 -29.77 -20.78 3.99
C LEU A 769 -29.82 -21.56 2.67
N ARG A 770 -31.01 -22.03 2.26
CA ARG A 770 -31.16 -22.80 1.01
C ARG A 770 -30.70 -22.02 -0.23
N PRO A 771 -31.19 -20.80 -0.52
CA PRO A 771 -30.69 -19.97 -1.61
C PRO A 771 -29.20 -19.63 -1.49
N LEU A 772 -28.71 -19.41 -0.26
CA LEU A 772 -27.29 -19.11 -0.01
C LEU A 772 -26.41 -20.28 -0.44
N LEU A 773 -26.69 -21.50 0.03
CA LEU A 773 -25.94 -22.71 -0.30
C LEU A 773 -26.01 -23.02 -1.80
N GLU A 774 -27.21 -22.96 -2.38
CA GLU A 774 -27.40 -23.16 -3.81
C GLU A 774 -26.63 -22.12 -4.64
N SER A 775 -26.57 -20.86 -4.21
CA SER A 775 -25.82 -19.82 -4.91
C SER A 775 -24.32 -20.09 -4.93
N VAL A 776 -23.75 -20.61 -3.84
CA VAL A 776 -22.33 -20.99 -3.76
C VAL A 776 -22.06 -22.18 -4.68
N CYS A 777 -22.95 -23.18 -4.68
CA CYS A 777 -22.84 -24.33 -5.56
C CYS A 777 -22.99 -23.95 -7.05
N ARG A 778 -23.89 -23.03 -7.40
CA ARG A 778 -24.01 -22.51 -8.78
C ARG A 778 -22.71 -21.84 -9.23
N LEU A 779 -22.09 -21.05 -8.36
CA LEU A 779 -20.82 -20.38 -8.67
C LEU A 779 -19.69 -21.38 -8.93
N LEU A 780 -19.60 -22.44 -8.13
CA LEU A 780 -18.56 -23.48 -8.26
C LEU A 780 -18.91 -24.59 -9.27
N SER A 781 -20.13 -24.59 -9.82
CA SER A 781 -20.60 -25.61 -10.78
C SER A 781 -19.78 -25.62 -12.06
N ALA A 782 -19.43 -24.45 -12.60
CA ALA A 782 -18.58 -24.35 -13.79
C ALA A 782 -17.17 -24.93 -13.54
N GLN A 783 -16.60 -24.67 -12.36
CA GLN A 783 -15.28 -25.19 -11.97
C GLN A 783 -15.29 -26.71 -11.78
N ALA A 784 -16.34 -27.25 -11.14
CA ALA A 784 -16.53 -28.69 -10.99
C ALA A 784 -16.75 -29.39 -12.35
N SER A 785 -17.59 -28.80 -13.22
CA SER A 785 -17.87 -29.33 -14.56
C SER A 785 -16.65 -29.29 -15.47
N ALA A 786 -15.82 -28.24 -15.40
CA ALA A 786 -14.56 -28.16 -16.15
C ALA A 786 -13.57 -29.26 -15.77
N ARG A 787 -13.68 -29.78 -14.53
CA ARG A 787 -12.88 -30.91 -14.02
C ARG A 787 -13.56 -32.27 -14.18
N GLY A 788 -14.76 -32.32 -14.75
CA GLY A 788 -15.53 -33.56 -14.89
C GLY A 788 -16.02 -34.15 -13.57
N LEU A 789 -16.15 -33.33 -12.51
CA LEU A 789 -16.65 -33.75 -11.20
C LEU A 789 -18.16 -33.54 -11.11
N ALA A 790 -18.87 -34.47 -10.48
CA ALA A 790 -20.28 -34.28 -10.15
C ALA A 790 -20.40 -33.47 -8.84
N LEU A 791 -21.02 -32.29 -8.90
CA LEU A 791 -21.34 -31.48 -7.71
C LEU A 791 -22.81 -31.68 -7.34
N GLN A 792 -23.06 -32.29 -6.18
CA GLN A 792 -24.41 -32.56 -5.66
C GLN A 792 -24.72 -31.69 -4.45
N VAL A 793 -25.96 -31.22 -4.36
CA VAL A 793 -26.47 -30.45 -3.22
C VAL A 793 -27.68 -31.17 -2.65
N GLN A 794 -27.64 -31.48 -1.36
CA GLN A 794 -28.73 -32.09 -0.62
C GLN A 794 -29.03 -31.24 0.60
N ILE A 795 -30.25 -30.74 0.70
CA ILE A 795 -30.66 -29.87 1.81
C ILE A 795 -31.93 -30.48 2.39
N ASP A 796 -31.89 -30.80 3.68
CA ASP A 796 -33.01 -31.38 4.40
C ASP A 796 -34.30 -30.56 4.19
N PRO A 797 -35.42 -31.19 3.78
CA PRO A 797 -36.70 -30.50 3.67
C PRO A 797 -37.24 -29.97 5.00
N GLN A 798 -36.74 -30.46 6.15
CA GLN A 798 -37.11 -29.98 7.49
C GLN A 798 -36.38 -28.70 7.91
N LEU A 799 -35.46 -28.19 7.06
CA LEU A 799 -34.77 -26.93 7.30
C LEU A 799 -35.77 -25.77 7.35
N ALA A 800 -35.66 -24.91 8.37
CA ALA A 800 -36.45 -23.70 8.45
C ALA A 800 -36.19 -22.73 7.26
N ALA A 801 -37.12 -21.83 7.02
CA ALA A 801 -37.07 -20.94 5.84
C ALA A 801 -35.90 -19.95 5.87
N ALA A 802 -35.54 -19.47 7.07
CA ALA A 802 -34.38 -18.62 7.31
C ALA A 802 -33.86 -18.82 8.75
N HIS A 803 -32.60 -18.43 8.96
CA HIS A 803 -31.92 -18.51 10.25
C HIS A 803 -31.18 -17.21 10.53
N GLU A 804 -31.07 -16.83 11.81
CA GLU A 804 -30.24 -15.71 12.27
C GLU A 804 -28.77 -16.11 12.19
N VAL A 805 -28.09 -15.64 11.15
CA VAL A 805 -26.67 -15.92 10.95
C VAL A 805 -26.01 -14.86 10.09
N ASP A 806 -24.71 -14.63 10.29
CA ASP A 806 -23.94 -13.80 9.38
C ASP A 806 -23.76 -14.54 8.04
N GLY A 807 -24.62 -14.20 7.08
CA GLY A 807 -24.64 -14.83 5.76
C GLY A 807 -23.35 -14.64 4.96
N VAL A 808 -22.57 -13.58 5.21
CA VAL A 808 -21.29 -13.36 4.54
C VAL A 808 -20.24 -14.34 5.06
N ARG A 809 -20.17 -14.52 6.38
CA ARG A 809 -19.22 -15.45 7.01
C ARG A 809 -19.60 -16.90 6.78
N LEU A 810 -20.89 -17.23 6.80
CA LEU A 810 -21.34 -18.58 6.47
C LEU A 810 -21.04 -18.93 5.01
N ARG A 811 -21.27 -17.99 4.08
CA ARG A 811 -20.88 -18.16 2.67
C ARG A 811 -19.38 -18.40 2.52
N GLN A 812 -18.54 -17.67 3.27
CA GLN A 812 -17.09 -17.83 3.27
C GLN A 812 -16.66 -19.22 3.74
N ILE A 813 -17.27 -19.74 4.83
CA ILE A 813 -17.02 -21.11 5.33
C ILE A 813 -17.35 -22.14 4.24
N VAL A 814 -18.55 -22.04 3.67
CA VAL A 814 -19.04 -23.02 2.66
C VAL A 814 -18.20 -22.96 1.39
N PHE A 815 -17.85 -21.77 0.91
CA PHE A 815 -17.01 -21.58 -0.26
C PHE A 815 -15.62 -22.19 -0.06
N ASN A 816 -14.99 -21.97 1.10
CA ASN A 816 -13.66 -22.49 1.41
C ASN A 816 -13.64 -24.02 1.51
N LEU A 817 -14.66 -24.62 2.12
CA LEU A 817 -14.78 -26.09 2.20
C LEU A 817 -15.04 -26.72 0.82
N LEU A 818 -15.98 -26.17 0.04
CA LEU A 818 -16.31 -26.70 -1.29
C LEU A 818 -15.20 -26.50 -2.32
N SER A 819 -14.55 -25.33 -2.32
CA SER A 819 -13.42 -25.08 -3.22
C SER A 819 -12.27 -26.04 -2.92
N ASN A 820 -11.97 -26.31 -1.64
CA ASN A 820 -10.98 -27.33 -1.26
C ASN A 820 -11.39 -28.74 -1.73
N ALA A 821 -12.65 -29.14 -1.53
CA ALA A 821 -13.15 -30.43 -2.01
C ALA A 821 -13.02 -30.61 -3.53
N ILE A 822 -13.41 -29.60 -4.33
CA ILE A 822 -13.26 -29.61 -5.81
C ILE A 822 -11.78 -29.59 -6.21
N LYS A 823 -10.96 -28.88 -5.44
CA LYS A 823 -9.54 -28.70 -5.69
C LYS A 823 -8.77 -30.01 -5.52
N PHE A 824 -9.05 -30.79 -4.48
CA PHE A 824 -8.35 -32.02 -4.12
C PHE A 824 -9.01 -33.32 -4.63
N THR A 825 -10.09 -33.20 -5.40
CA THR A 825 -10.75 -34.32 -6.09
C THR A 825 -10.41 -34.30 -7.57
N THR A 826 -9.73 -35.35 -8.04
CA THR A 826 -9.32 -35.46 -9.46
C THR A 826 -10.43 -36.10 -10.31
N GLN A 827 -11.12 -37.10 -9.77
CA GLN A 827 -12.24 -37.81 -10.40
C GLN A 827 -13.23 -38.23 -9.32
N GLY A 828 -14.52 -38.22 -9.64
CA GLY A 828 -15.59 -38.63 -8.72
C GLY A 828 -16.58 -37.49 -8.43
N GLU A 829 -17.04 -37.40 -7.20
CA GLU A 829 -18.09 -36.46 -6.80
C GLU A 829 -17.75 -35.65 -5.55
N VAL A 830 -18.32 -34.46 -5.49
CA VAL A 830 -18.31 -33.57 -4.33
C VAL A 830 -19.76 -33.34 -3.92
N ARG A 831 -20.08 -33.57 -2.65
CA ARG A 831 -21.43 -33.43 -2.10
C ARG A 831 -21.45 -32.37 -1.00
N LEU A 832 -22.31 -31.38 -1.16
CA LEU A 832 -22.74 -30.50 -0.08
C LEU A 832 -24.03 -31.04 0.51
N GLN A 833 -24.05 -31.30 1.81
CA GLN A 833 -25.22 -31.76 2.54
C GLN A 833 -25.49 -30.88 3.76
N LEU A 834 -26.75 -30.51 3.97
CA LEU A 834 -27.21 -29.82 5.18
C LEU A 834 -28.32 -30.64 5.83
N ASP A 835 -28.06 -31.15 7.03
CA ASP A 835 -28.97 -31.99 7.81
C ASP A 835 -29.45 -31.25 9.07
N VAL A 836 -30.72 -31.46 9.43
CA VAL A 836 -31.27 -31.00 10.72
C VAL A 836 -31.07 -32.11 11.76
N LEU A 837 -30.29 -31.84 12.81
CA LEU A 837 -29.87 -32.88 13.78
C LEU A 837 -30.92 -33.21 14.83
N GLY A 838 -31.95 -32.38 14.98
CA GLY A 838 -33.01 -32.54 15.96
C GLY A 838 -34.11 -31.48 15.81
N PRO A 839 -35.21 -31.62 16.55
CA PRO A 839 -36.28 -30.63 16.52
C PRO A 839 -35.77 -29.27 17.02
N THR A 840 -36.34 -28.19 16.48
CA THR A 840 -36.12 -26.83 16.99
C THR A 840 -36.45 -26.79 18.48
N SER A 841 -35.57 -26.21 19.30
CA SER A 841 -35.79 -26.07 20.74
C SER A 841 -36.95 -25.11 21.03
N ASP A 842 -37.46 -25.12 22.27
CA ASP A 842 -38.49 -24.17 22.72
C ASP A 842 -38.03 -22.69 22.62
N GLU A 843 -36.72 -22.45 22.53
CA GLU A 843 -36.11 -21.12 22.34
C GLU A 843 -35.89 -20.76 20.86
N GLY A 844 -36.42 -21.55 19.92
CA GLY A 844 -36.31 -21.29 18.49
C GLY A 844 -34.96 -21.66 17.88
N VAL A 845 -34.11 -22.44 18.56
CA VAL A 845 -32.79 -22.83 18.05
C VAL A 845 -32.87 -24.17 17.34
N GLN A 846 -32.49 -24.20 16.06
CA GLN A 846 -32.42 -25.42 15.25
C GLN A 846 -30.97 -25.89 15.13
N PRO A 847 -30.63 -27.12 15.59
CA PRO A 847 -29.29 -27.67 15.44
C PRO A 847 -29.07 -28.19 14.02
N LEU A 848 -28.05 -27.67 13.34
CA LEU A 848 -27.73 -27.96 11.94
C LEU A 848 -26.35 -28.59 11.80
N CYS A 849 -26.23 -29.51 10.84
CA CYS A 849 -24.96 -30.08 10.40
C CYS A 849 -24.77 -29.80 8.91
N LEU A 850 -23.79 -28.95 8.58
CA LEU A 850 -23.34 -28.74 7.22
C LEU A 850 -22.13 -29.64 6.97
N SER A 851 -22.25 -30.56 6.00
CA SER A 851 -21.17 -31.45 5.61
C SER A 851 -20.78 -31.25 4.16
N VAL A 852 -19.47 -31.18 3.91
CA VAL A 852 -18.87 -31.21 2.58
C VAL A 852 -18.07 -32.49 2.48
N THR A 853 -18.48 -33.37 1.57
CA THR A 853 -17.84 -34.68 1.34
C THR A 853 -17.27 -34.73 -0.07
N ASP A 854 -16.04 -35.19 -0.19
CA ASP A 854 -15.37 -35.44 -1.46
C ASP A 854 -14.83 -36.86 -1.56
N THR A 855 -14.66 -37.35 -2.78
CA THR A 855 -14.04 -38.66 -3.08
C THR A 855 -12.58 -38.51 -3.51
N GLY A 856 -11.92 -37.45 -3.06
CA GLY A 856 -10.56 -37.07 -3.45
C GLY A 856 -9.48 -37.91 -2.80
N MET A 857 -8.26 -37.38 -2.80
CA MET A 857 -7.08 -38.13 -2.36
C MET A 857 -7.01 -38.43 -0.85
N GLY A 858 -7.82 -37.76 -0.03
CA GLY A 858 -7.81 -37.87 1.43
C GLY A 858 -6.51 -37.37 2.07
N ILE A 859 -6.50 -37.30 3.40
CA ILE A 859 -5.44 -36.71 4.25
C ILE A 859 -4.94 -37.80 5.21
N ALA A 860 -3.62 -37.91 5.37
CA ALA A 860 -3.04 -38.88 6.29
C ALA A 860 -3.31 -38.51 7.77
N PRO A 861 -3.51 -39.48 8.69
CA PRO A 861 -3.84 -39.20 10.09
C PRO A 861 -2.82 -38.33 10.83
N GLU A 862 -1.52 -38.46 10.54
CA GLU A 862 -0.49 -37.62 11.17
C GLU A 862 -0.60 -36.15 10.75
N GLN A 863 -1.18 -35.89 9.58
CA GLN A 863 -1.27 -34.55 9.00
C GLN A 863 -2.53 -33.79 9.42
N LEU A 864 -3.55 -34.49 9.91
CA LEU A 864 -4.79 -33.88 10.42
C LEU A 864 -4.54 -32.99 11.66
N GLN A 865 -3.52 -33.31 12.47
CA GLN A 865 -3.23 -32.57 13.71
C GLN A 865 -2.69 -31.15 13.47
N HIS A 866 -2.05 -30.92 12.33
CA HIS A 866 -1.42 -29.63 11.99
C HIS A 866 -2.21 -28.86 10.91
N LEU A 867 -3.35 -29.38 10.45
CA LEU A 867 -4.13 -28.82 9.34
C LEU A 867 -4.76 -27.46 9.65
N PHE A 868 -5.03 -27.21 10.94
CA PHE A 868 -5.64 -25.96 11.43
C PHE A 868 -4.60 -24.93 11.88
N GLU A 869 -3.31 -25.27 11.86
CA GLU A 869 -2.26 -24.30 12.14
C GLU A 869 -2.14 -23.29 10.98
N PRO A 870 -2.05 -21.98 11.28
CA PRO A 870 -1.97 -20.95 10.25
C PRO A 870 -0.70 -21.12 9.41
N PHE A 871 -0.83 -20.95 8.10
CA PHE A 871 0.24 -21.10 7.09
C PHE A 871 0.78 -22.53 6.93
N THR A 872 0.17 -23.54 7.56
CA THR A 872 0.59 -24.93 7.42
C THR A 872 -0.09 -25.55 6.21
N GLN A 873 0.72 -25.93 5.20
CA GLN A 873 0.28 -26.72 4.05
C GLN A 873 0.78 -28.15 4.18
N VAL A 874 -0.13 -29.11 4.05
CA VAL A 874 0.18 -30.52 4.26
C VAL A 874 0.84 -31.16 3.03
N GLY A 875 2.07 -31.69 3.22
CA GLY A 875 2.67 -32.75 2.40
C GLY A 875 3.47 -32.36 1.14
N VAL A 876 4.66 -32.95 0.99
CA VAL A 876 5.64 -32.78 -0.12
C VAL A 876 5.16 -33.37 -1.47
N TYR A 877 4.03 -34.08 -1.50
CA TYR A 877 3.49 -34.73 -2.72
C TYR A 877 2.28 -34.00 -3.37
N ILE A 878 1.72 -32.97 -2.72
CA ILE A 878 0.49 -32.28 -3.18
C ILE A 878 0.79 -30.87 -3.75
N GLN A 879 2.07 -30.45 -3.76
CA GLN A 879 2.46 -29.07 -4.06
C GLN A 879 2.47 -28.67 -5.54
N ARG A 880 2.09 -29.54 -6.50
CA ARG A 880 2.25 -29.24 -7.93
C ARG A 880 1.04 -28.58 -8.62
N ASP A 881 -0.19 -28.85 -8.20
CA ASP A 881 -1.37 -28.36 -8.96
C ASP A 881 -2.28 -27.37 -8.22
N HIS A 882 -2.15 -27.22 -6.89
CA HIS A 882 -3.24 -26.68 -6.07
C HIS A 882 -2.76 -25.85 -4.87
N GLY A 883 -1.97 -24.80 -5.11
CA GLY A 883 -1.52 -23.87 -4.05
C GLY A 883 -2.67 -23.07 -3.43
N GLY A 884 -2.83 -23.08 -2.11
CA GLY A 884 -3.73 -22.20 -1.36
C GLY A 884 -2.99 -21.64 -0.14
N THR A 885 -3.40 -20.53 0.45
CA THR A 885 -2.66 -19.79 1.49
C THR A 885 -2.38 -20.57 2.78
N GLY A 886 -3.06 -21.71 3.00
CA GLY A 886 -3.05 -22.42 4.28
C GLY A 886 -3.82 -21.67 5.38
N LEU A 887 -4.52 -20.58 5.03
CA LEU A 887 -5.32 -19.78 5.96
C LEU A 887 -6.81 -20.14 5.91
N GLY A 888 -7.32 -20.67 4.81
CA GLY A 888 -8.76 -20.90 4.63
C GLY A 888 -9.39 -21.79 5.71
N LEU A 889 -8.73 -22.89 6.09
CA LEU A 889 -9.24 -23.81 7.13
C LEU A 889 -9.11 -23.27 8.55
N SER A 890 -8.04 -22.53 8.86
CA SER A 890 -7.86 -21.88 10.16
C SER A 890 -8.84 -20.72 10.35
N ILE A 891 -9.14 -19.96 9.28
CA ILE A 891 -10.23 -18.97 9.27
C ILE A 891 -11.58 -19.65 9.48
N CYS A 892 -11.88 -20.75 8.78
CA CYS A 892 -13.13 -21.50 8.95
C CYS A 892 -13.30 -21.97 10.40
N GLN A 893 -12.27 -22.56 11.00
CA GLN A 893 -12.31 -23.01 12.40
C GLN A 893 -12.62 -21.85 13.35
N ARG A 894 -11.98 -20.69 13.16
CA ARG A 894 -12.18 -19.54 14.03
C ARG A 894 -13.57 -18.92 13.87
N LEU A 895 -14.08 -18.81 12.65
CA LEU A 895 -15.43 -18.31 12.39
C LEU A 895 -16.50 -19.25 12.98
N VAL A 896 -16.33 -20.56 12.83
CA VAL A 896 -17.23 -21.57 13.42
C VAL A 896 -17.21 -21.50 14.96
N GLN A 897 -16.03 -21.32 15.57
CA GLN A 897 -15.91 -21.09 17.02
C GLN A 897 -16.64 -19.83 17.49
N MET A 898 -16.58 -18.74 16.70
CA MET A 898 -17.30 -17.50 17.00
C MET A 898 -18.83 -17.66 16.83
N MET A 899 -19.28 -18.57 15.97
CA MET A 899 -20.69 -18.99 15.84
C MET A 899 -21.10 -20.03 16.90
N GLU A 900 -20.26 -20.26 17.93
CA GLU A 900 -20.47 -21.25 18.98
C GLU A 900 -20.65 -22.70 18.44
N GLY A 901 -20.08 -22.97 17.27
CA GLY A 901 -20.13 -24.26 16.60
C GLY A 901 -18.82 -25.05 16.67
N GLU A 902 -18.85 -26.25 16.08
CA GLU A 902 -17.69 -27.13 15.97
C GLU A 902 -17.44 -27.52 14.50
N LEU A 903 -16.19 -27.39 14.05
CA LEU A 903 -15.72 -27.89 12.76
C LEU A 903 -14.88 -29.15 12.99
N THR A 904 -15.34 -30.29 12.45
CA THR A 904 -14.62 -31.56 12.50
C THR A 904 -14.27 -32.04 11.09
N LEU A 905 -13.16 -32.76 10.96
CA LEU A 905 -12.64 -33.24 9.69
C LEU A 905 -12.31 -34.73 9.80
N GLN A 906 -12.91 -35.54 8.93
CA GLN A 906 -12.69 -36.98 8.81
C GLN A 906 -12.11 -37.25 7.43
N SER A 907 -10.95 -37.88 7.36
CA SER A 907 -10.28 -38.14 6.10
C SER A 907 -9.38 -39.37 6.22
N ALA A 908 -9.32 -40.16 5.16
CA ALA A 908 -8.40 -41.28 5.03
C ALA A 908 -7.80 -41.30 3.62
N LEU A 909 -6.52 -41.65 3.51
CA LEU A 909 -5.80 -41.60 2.24
C LEU A 909 -6.48 -42.51 1.20
N GLY A 910 -6.90 -41.94 0.07
CA GLY A 910 -7.59 -42.61 -1.03
C GLY A 910 -9.11 -42.76 -0.89
N GLU A 911 -9.70 -42.37 0.25
CA GLU A 911 -11.15 -42.44 0.49
C GLU A 911 -11.84 -41.06 0.48
N GLY A 912 -11.07 -39.98 0.34
CA GLY A 912 -11.58 -38.60 0.30
C GLY A 912 -11.66 -37.93 1.67
N THR A 913 -12.29 -36.76 1.72
CA THR A 913 -12.42 -35.95 2.94
C THR A 913 -13.87 -35.56 3.20
N ARG A 914 -14.28 -35.64 4.47
CA ARG A 914 -15.56 -35.17 4.99
C ARG A 914 -15.32 -34.11 6.06
N ALA A 915 -15.69 -32.87 5.76
CA ALA A 915 -15.70 -31.77 6.71
C ALA A 915 -17.12 -31.55 7.22
N GLU A 916 -17.31 -31.53 8.54
CA GLU A 916 -18.60 -31.29 9.19
C GLU A 916 -18.55 -30.05 10.07
N VAL A 917 -19.45 -29.11 9.81
CA VAL A 917 -19.70 -27.92 10.63
C VAL A 917 -21.01 -28.12 11.37
N ARG A 918 -20.95 -28.20 12.69
CA ARG A 918 -22.12 -28.27 13.57
C ARG A 918 -22.35 -26.91 14.19
N VAL A 919 -23.52 -26.34 13.95
CA VAL A 919 -23.93 -25.03 14.47
C VAL A 919 -25.37 -25.09 14.94
N SER A 920 -25.68 -24.32 15.98
CA SER A 920 -27.02 -24.17 16.50
C SER A 920 -27.51 -22.78 16.15
N LEU A 921 -28.40 -22.65 15.17
CA LEU A 921 -28.86 -21.36 14.66
C LEU A 921 -30.30 -21.09 15.09
N VAL A 922 -30.60 -19.85 15.45
CA VAL A 922 -31.96 -19.42 15.75
C VAL A 922 -32.75 -19.37 14.45
N GLU A 923 -33.94 -19.98 14.41
CA GLU A 923 -34.89 -19.88 13.31
C GLU A 923 -35.41 -18.44 13.20
N ALA A 924 -35.25 -17.84 12.03
CA ALA A 924 -35.78 -16.51 11.77
C ALA A 924 -37.27 -16.59 11.45
N GLY A 925 -38.03 -15.55 11.81
CA GLY A 925 -39.48 -15.52 11.66
C GLY A 925 -39.94 -15.81 10.22
N SER A 926 -41.05 -16.55 10.09
CA SER A 926 -41.58 -16.98 8.78
C SER A 926 -41.93 -15.83 7.82
N GLU A 927 -42.15 -14.61 8.32
CA GLU A 927 -42.45 -13.41 7.52
C GLU A 927 -41.19 -12.78 6.90
N ASP A 928 -40.07 -12.75 7.63
CA ASP A 928 -38.77 -12.24 7.14
C ASP A 928 -38.23 -13.10 5.99
N ALA A 929 -38.42 -14.42 6.08
CA ALA A 929 -37.98 -15.36 5.05
C ALA A 929 -38.73 -15.20 3.71
N ALA A 930 -40.02 -14.84 3.74
CA ALA A 930 -40.85 -14.68 2.55
C ALA A 930 -40.52 -13.39 1.76
N ALA A 931 -40.19 -12.30 2.46
CA ALA A 931 -39.78 -11.03 1.84
C ALA A 931 -38.44 -11.16 1.09
N LEU A 932 -37.48 -11.91 1.65
CA LEU A 932 -36.13 -12.09 1.10
C LEU A 932 -36.10 -12.95 -0.19
N VAL A 933 -37.01 -13.92 -0.34
CA VAL A 933 -37.08 -14.77 -1.54
C VAL A 933 -37.71 -14.03 -2.73
N ALA A 934 -38.61 -13.07 -2.49
CA ALA A 934 -39.28 -12.29 -3.53
C ALA A 934 -38.36 -11.27 -4.24
N GLU A 935 -37.31 -10.78 -3.58
CA GLU A 935 -36.36 -9.81 -4.17
C GLU A 935 -35.34 -10.44 -5.13
N GLN A 936 -35.05 -11.75 -5.00
CA GLN A 936 -33.98 -12.41 -5.78
C GLN A 936 -34.37 -12.79 -7.22
N ASP A 937 -35.66 -12.80 -7.56
CA ASP A 937 -36.16 -13.33 -8.86
C ASP A 937 -36.21 -12.28 -10.00
N GLN A 938 -35.82 -11.01 -9.79
CA GLN A 938 -36.05 -9.91 -10.75
C GLN A 938 -34.79 -9.36 -11.46
N ALA A 939 -34.03 -10.20 -12.16
CA ALA A 939 -32.89 -9.79 -13.00
C ALA A 939 -33.26 -9.61 -14.50
N ALA A 940 -34.01 -8.56 -14.85
CA ALA A 940 -34.30 -8.18 -16.25
C ALA A 940 -34.24 -6.65 -16.49
N LEU A 941 -33.96 -6.26 -17.75
CA LEU A 941 -33.84 -4.90 -18.32
C LEU A 941 -34.72 -3.81 -17.65
N LEU A 942 -34.29 -2.54 -17.73
CA LEU A 942 -35.14 -1.42 -17.30
C LEU A 942 -36.45 -1.38 -18.13
N PRO A 943 -37.59 -1.00 -17.52
CA PRO A 943 -38.87 -0.83 -18.20
C PRO A 943 -38.74 0.03 -19.47
N ALA A 944 -39.50 -0.31 -20.52
CA ALA A 944 -39.36 0.31 -21.84
C ALA A 944 -39.48 1.85 -21.86
N ALA A 945 -40.26 2.43 -20.94
CA ALA A 945 -40.37 3.88 -20.77
C ALA A 945 -39.03 4.52 -20.35
N LEU A 946 -38.30 3.89 -19.43
CA LEU A 946 -37.04 4.44 -18.89
C LEU A 946 -35.86 4.36 -19.86
N ARG A 947 -35.97 3.53 -20.90
CA ARG A 947 -34.95 3.39 -21.96
C ARG A 947 -34.93 4.54 -22.97
N GLN A 948 -35.83 5.53 -22.83
CA GLN A 948 -35.81 6.75 -23.65
C GLN A 948 -35.12 7.93 -22.93
N ALA A 949 -34.79 7.77 -21.64
CA ALA A 949 -34.17 8.83 -20.86
C ALA A 949 -32.71 9.05 -21.27
N ARG A 950 -32.27 10.31 -21.33
CA ARG A 950 -30.88 10.69 -21.64
C ARG A 950 -30.12 10.99 -20.37
N VAL A 951 -29.11 10.18 -20.08
CA VAL A 951 -28.24 10.33 -18.90
C VAL A 951 -26.93 11.00 -19.29
N LEU A 952 -26.57 12.09 -18.61
CA LEU A 952 -25.25 12.70 -18.73
C LEU A 952 -24.32 12.08 -17.67
N VAL A 953 -23.21 11.50 -18.10
CA VAL A 953 -22.19 10.95 -17.21
C VAL A 953 -20.96 11.85 -17.27
N ILE A 954 -20.52 12.31 -16.10
CA ILE A 954 -19.33 13.13 -15.95
C ILE A 954 -18.31 12.31 -15.16
N GLU A 955 -17.24 11.92 -15.84
CA GLU A 955 -16.19 11.05 -15.29
C GLU A 955 -14.89 11.36 -16.03
N ASP A 956 -13.79 11.55 -15.32
CA ASP A 956 -12.52 12.03 -15.89
C ASP A 956 -11.60 10.91 -16.35
N HIS A 957 -11.77 9.70 -15.81
CA HIS A 957 -10.94 8.56 -16.14
C HIS A 957 -11.53 7.75 -17.31
N PRO A 958 -10.81 7.57 -18.44
CA PRO A 958 -11.31 6.84 -19.61
C PRO A 958 -11.83 5.42 -19.34
N THR A 959 -11.22 4.70 -18.40
CA THR A 959 -11.67 3.36 -17.99
C THR A 959 -13.02 3.39 -17.25
N ASN A 960 -13.23 4.37 -16.36
CA ASN A 960 -14.48 4.49 -15.62
C ASN A 960 -15.61 4.97 -16.53
N GLN A 961 -15.29 5.86 -17.47
CA GLN A 961 -16.18 6.25 -18.56
C GLN A 961 -16.65 5.02 -19.36
N ALA A 962 -15.71 4.17 -19.81
CA ALA A 962 -16.02 2.96 -20.56
C ALA A 962 -16.87 1.95 -19.75
N MET A 963 -16.60 1.83 -18.44
CA MET A 963 -17.35 0.96 -17.54
C MET A 963 -18.77 1.47 -17.28
N MET A 964 -18.96 2.78 -17.06
CA MET A 964 -20.29 3.38 -16.89
C MET A 964 -21.10 3.33 -18.18
N ALA A 965 -20.45 3.60 -19.32
CA ALA A 965 -21.00 3.44 -20.66
C ALA A 965 -21.54 2.03 -20.87
N TRP A 966 -20.74 1.01 -20.57
CA TRP A 966 -21.15 -0.39 -20.68
C TRP A 966 -22.36 -0.72 -19.79
N ARG A 967 -22.37 -0.29 -18.53
CA ARG A 967 -23.50 -0.56 -17.61
C ARG A 967 -24.80 0.09 -18.09
N LEU A 968 -24.74 1.32 -18.58
CA LEU A 968 -25.90 2.01 -19.14
C LEU A 968 -26.38 1.35 -20.44
N GLN A 969 -25.46 0.81 -21.27
CA GLN A 969 -25.80 -0.01 -22.44
C GLN A 969 -26.52 -1.31 -22.06
N GLN A 970 -26.04 -2.04 -21.04
CA GLN A 970 -26.69 -3.26 -20.56
C GLN A 970 -28.11 -3.01 -20.01
N LEU A 971 -28.34 -1.82 -19.43
CA LEU A 971 -29.66 -1.40 -18.97
C LEU A 971 -30.53 -0.79 -20.08
N GLY A 972 -29.97 -0.58 -21.28
CA GLY A 972 -30.65 -0.03 -22.45
C GLY A 972 -30.94 1.47 -22.35
N VAL A 973 -30.13 2.24 -21.62
CA VAL A 973 -30.34 3.68 -21.38
C VAL A 973 -29.40 4.52 -22.26
N PRO A 974 -29.92 5.47 -23.07
CA PRO A 974 -29.11 6.44 -23.80
C PRO A 974 -28.28 7.32 -22.86
N TYR A 975 -27.00 7.53 -23.20
CA TYR A 975 -26.10 8.35 -22.39
C TYR A 975 -25.15 9.21 -23.21
N VAL A 976 -24.58 10.23 -22.58
CA VAL A 976 -23.49 11.07 -23.10
C VAL A 976 -22.41 11.13 -22.04
N LEU A 977 -21.14 11.01 -22.45
CA LEU A 977 -19.98 11.06 -21.56
C LEU A 977 -19.27 12.41 -21.72
N GLU A 978 -18.89 13.01 -20.59
CA GLU A 978 -18.02 14.20 -20.55
C GLU A 978 -16.87 13.98 -19.58
N GLY A 979 -15.70 14.56 -19.88
CA GLY A 979 -14.48 14.36 -19.10
C GLY A 979 -14.36 15.23 -17.85
N ASP A 980 -15.17 16.29 -17.74
CA ASP A 980 -15.16 17.19 -16.58
C ASP A 980 -16.47 17.98 -16.46
N GLY A 981 -16.67 18.63 -15.31
CA GLY A 981 -17.87 19.41 -15.04
C GLY A 981 -18.05 20.64 -15.94
N GLN A 982 -16.98 21.20 -16.51
CA GLN A 982 -17.08 22.38 -17.38
C GLN A 982 -17.63 21.98 -18.74
N GLN A 983 -17.12 20.90 -19.33
CA GLN A 983 -17.66 20.29 -20.56
C GLN A 983 -19.14 19.91 -20.37
N ALA A 984 -19.49 19.39 -19.21
CA ALA A 984 -20.88 19.07 -18.86
C ALA A 984 -21.79 20.31 -18.77
N LEU A 985 -21.32 21.41 -18.18
CA LEU A 985 -22.07 22.68 -18.16
C LEU A 985 -22.23 23.27 -19.55
N ASP A 986 -21.19 23.19 -20.39
CA ASP A 986 -21.21 23.65 -21.77
C ASP A 986 -22.21 22.82 -22.60
N ARG A 987 -22.24 21.50 -22.39
CA ARG A 987 -23.22 20.60 -23.02
C ARG A 987 -24.65 20.88 -22.55
N LEU A 988 -24.86 21.20 -21.28
CA LEU A 988 -26.16 21.63 -20.74
C LEU A 988 -26.65 22.99 -21.27
N LEU A 989 -25.82 23.74 -22.02
CA LEU A 989 -26.28 24.93 -22.76
C LEU A 989 -26.95 24.56 -24.09
N THR A 990 -26.57 23.45 -24.70
CA THR A 990 -27.00 23.06 -26.05
C THR A 990 -27.97 21.87 -26.06
N GLU A 991 -27.94 21.03 -25.02
CA GLU A 991 -28.72 19.79 -24.95
C GLU A 991 -29.44 19.63 -23.59
N SER A 992 -30.55 18.88 -23.60
CA SER A 992 -31.32 18.53 -22.39
C SER A 992 -31.08 17.08 -21.97
N PHE A 993 -30.94 16.87 -20.66
CA PHE A 993 -30.76 15.56 -20.03
C PHE A 993 -31.81 15.34 -18.94
N ASP A 994 -32.10 14.08 -18.64
CA ASP A 994 -33.08 13.67 -17.63
C ASP A 994 -32.44 13.39 -16.26
N LEU A 995 -31.14 13.04 -16.26
CA LEU A 995 -30.38 12.73 -15.06
C LEU A 995 -28.88 12.91 -15.33
N VAL A 996 -28.15 13.40 -14.33
CA VAL A 996 -26.68 13.48 -14.35
C VAL A 996 -26.10 12.49 -13.35
N ILE A 997 -25.10 11.72 -13.75
CA ILE A 997 -24.25 10.93 -12.87
C ILE A 997 -22.86 11.57 -12.91
N THR A 998 -22.36 12.07 -11.79
CA THR A 998 -21.08 12.77 -11.74
C THR A 998 -20.15 12.14 -10.71
N ASP A 999 -18.89 11.93 -11.06
CA ASP A 999 -17.86 11.71 -10.03
C ASP A 999 -17.74 12.95 -9.16
N CYS A 1000 -17.67 12.75 -7.84
CA CYS A 1000 -17.43 13.79 -6.87
C CYS A 1000 -16.09 14.50 -7.09
N ARG A 1001 -15.05 13.79 -7.58
CA ARG A 1001 -13.69 14.32 -7.74
C ARG A 1001 -13.23 14.18 -9.18
N MET A 1002 -13.13 15.31 -9.89
CA MET A 1002 -12.65 15.39 -11.27
C MET A 1002 -11.84 16.69 -11.47
N PRO A 1003 -10.87 16.73 -12.41
CA PRO A 1003 -10.11 17.93 -12.77
C PRO A 1003 -11.01 19.00 -13.40
N VAL A 1004 -10.49 20.24 -13.47
CA VAL A 1004 -11.17 21.44 -14.02
C VAL A 1004 -12.37 21.89 -13.18
N LEU A 1005 -13.47 21.14 -13.17
CA LEU A 1005 -14.66 21.40 -12.37
C LEU A 1005 -15.15 20.08 -11.77
N ASP A 1006 -15.02 19.97 -10.44
CA ASP A 1006 -15.41 18.77 -9.69
C ASP A 1006 -16.94 18.63 -9.59
N GLY A 1007 -17.44 17.44 -9.25
CA GLY A 1007 -18.88 17.17 -9.20
C GLY A 1007 -19.62 18.09 -8.23
N PHE A 1008 -19.00 18.47 -7.12
CA PHE A 1008 -19.56 19.42 -6.16
C PHE A 1008 -19.68 20.85 -6.73
N GLY A 1009 -18.63 21.33 -7.40
CA GLY A 1009 -18.61 22.62 -8.09
C GLY A 1009 -19.60 22.67 -9.26
N PHE A 1010 -19.63 21.60 -10.07
CA PHE A 1010 -20.61 21.40 -11.13
C PHE A 1010 -22.03 21.52 -10.59
N THR A 1011 -22.35 20.78 -9.52
CA THR A 1011 -23.71 20.75 -8.97
C THR A 1011 -24.10 22.11 -8.41
N ARG A 1012 -23.21 22.82 -7.69
CA ARG A 1012 -23.49 24.16 -7.18
C ARG A 1012 -23.77 25.17 -8.30
N LEU A 1013 -22.96 25.17 -9.37
CA LEU A 1013 -23.17 26.03 -10.52
C LEU A 1013 -24.46 25.70 -11.28
N LEU A 1014 -24.80 24.41 -11.37
CA LEU A 1014 -26.07 23.96 -11.92
C LEU A 1014 -27.25 24.48 -11.08
N ARG A 1015 -27.20 24.36 -9.75
CA ARG A 1015 -28.25 24.86 -8.84
C ARG A 1015 -28.39 26.38 -8.88
N GLU A 1016 -27.29 27.12 -8.96
CA GLU A 1016 -27.34 28.58 -9.14
C GLU A 1016 -28.01 28.97 -10.47
N ARG A 1017 -27.70 28.25 -11.55
CA ARG A 1017 -28.29 28.48 -12.88
C ARG A 1017 -29.78 28.15 -12.89
N GLU A 1018 -30.18 27.05 -12.26
CA GLU A 1018 -31.59 26.68 -12.10
C GLU A 1018 -32.37 27.75 -11.32
N GLY A 1019 -31.79 28.24 -10.22
CA GLY A 1019 -32.38 29.28 -9.40
C GLY A 1019 -32.51 30.64 -10.11
N ARG A 1020 -31.50 31.06 -10.89
CA ARG A 1020 -31.53 32.32 -11.64
C ARG A 1020 -32.51 32.30 -12.81
N ASN A 1021 -32.64 31.16 -13.48
CA ASN A 1021 -33.41 31.05 -14.73
C ASN A 1021 -34.79 30.40 -14.52
N GLY A 1022 -35.16 30.04 -13.28
CA GLY A 1022 -36.41 29.35 -12.98
C GLY A 1022 -36.55 27.99 -13.67
N GLN A 1023 -35.43 27.31 -13.94
CA GLN A 1023 -35.42 26.03 -14.63
C GLN A 1023 -35.79 24.88 -13.69
N PRO A 1024 -36.43 23.80 -14.20
CA PRO A 1024 -36.73 22.64 -13.38
C PRO A 1024 -35.43 21.99 -12.89
N ARG A 1025 -35.47 21.51 -11.64
CA ARG A 1025 -34.33 20.87 -10.98
C ARG A 1025 -33.95 19.58 -11.69
N LEU A 1026 -32.75 19.50 -12.26
CA LEU A 1026 -32.20 18.30 -12.87
C LEU A 1026 -31.63 17.37 -11.80
N THR A 1027 -31.96 16.08 -11.83
CA THR A 1027 -31.46 15.10 -10.85
C THR A 1027 -29.97 14.85 -11.03
N VAL A 1028 -29.18 14.95 -9.94
CA VAL A 1028 -27.74 14.68 -9.92
C VAL A 1028 -27.41 13.58 -8.92
N LEU A 1029 -26.89 12.46 -9.43
CA LEU A 1029 -26.36 11.34 -8.65
C LEU A 1029 -24.84 11.46 -8.53
N ALA A 1030 -24.32 11.41 -7.32
CA ALA A 1030 -22.90 11.51 -7.02
C ALA A 1030 -22.25 10.11 -7.00
N LEU A 1031 -21.05 9.96 -7.57
CA LEU A 1031 -20.20 8.78 -7.41
C LEU A 1031 -19.03 9.12 -6.49
N THR A 1032 -18.85 8.37 -5.40
CA THR A 1032 -17.76 8.56 -4.44
C THR A 1032 -17.00 7.27 -4.16
N ALA A 1033 -15.70 7.36 -3.88
CA ALA A 1033 -14.84 6.22 -3.50
C ALA A 1033 -15.00 5.79 -2.02
N SER A 1034 -15.68 6.59 -1.19
CA SER A 1034 -15.92 6.29 0.23
C SER A 1034 -17.27 6.86 0.68
N VAL A 1035 -18.05 6.08 1.44
CA VAL A 1035 -19.35 6.49 2.03
C VAL A 1035 -19.17 6.74 3.53
N LEU A 1036 -18.14 7.51 3.88
CA LEU A 1036 -18.04 8.08 5.23
C LEU A 1036 -19.07 9.21 5.37
N ASP A 1037 -19.62 9.41 6.58
CA ASP A 1037 -20.68 10.40 6.86
C ASP A 1037 -20.37 11.82 6.34
N ASP A 1038 -19.09 12.16 6.27
CA ASP A 1038 -18.62 13.48 5.85
C ASP A 1038 -18.74 13.73 4.32
N ASP A 1039 -18.46 12.72 3.48
CA ASP A 1039 -18.61 12.86 2.01
C ASP A 1039 -20.10 12.86 1.61
N ALA A 1040 -20.95 12.11 2.32
CA ALA A 1040 -22.40 12.17 2.14
C ALA A 1040 -22.99 13.53 2.55
N ARG A 1041 -22.46 14.15 3.63
CA ARG A 1041 -22.81 15.51 4.03
C ARG A 1041 -22.44 16.53 2.94
N ARG A 1042 -21.22 16.47 2.41
CA ARG A 1042 -20.75 17.38 1.34
C ARG A 1042 -21.55 17.27 0.05
N CYS A 1043 -22.00 16.06 -0.33
CA CYS A 1043 -22.86 15.85 -1.49
C CYS A 1043 -24.21 16.56 -1.32
N ARG A 1044 -24.82 16.46 -0.13
CA ARG A 1044 -26.09 17.15 0.18
C ARG A 1044 -25.93 18.67 0.19
N GLU A 1045 -24.86 19.18 0.80
CA GLU A 1045 -24.57 20.63 0.82
C GLU A 1045 -24.32 21.20 -0.57
N ALA A 1046 -23.73 20.43 -1.49
CA ALA A 1046 -23.54 20.82 -2.88
C ALA A 1046 -24.84 20.81 -3.70
N GLY A 1047 -25.92 20.22 -3.17
CA GLY A 1047 -27.22 20.12 -3.84
C GLY A 1047 -27.38 18.89 -4.74
N MET A 1048 -26.62 17.81 -4.50
CA MET A 1048 -26.79 16.50 -5.15
C MET A 1048 -27.96 15.74 -4.51
N ASP A 1049 -28.64 14.90 -5.30
CA ASP A 1049 -29.90 14.28 -4.88
C ASP A 1049 -29.71 12.86 -4.30
N ALA A 1050 -28.63 12.15 -4.67
CA ALA A 1050 -28.22 10.91 -4.02
C ALA A 1050 -26.72 10.62 -4.22
N VAL A 1051 -26.18 9.70 -3.42
CA VAL A 1051 -24.78 9.27 -3.44
C VAL A 1051 -24.71 7.77 -3.73
N LEU A 1052 -23.81 7.38 -4.61
CA LEU A 1052 -23.52 6.02 -5.02
C LEU A 1052 -22.04 5.72 -4.77
N ALA A 1053 -21.75 4.58 -4.15
CA ALA A 1053 -20.39 4.16 -3.83
C ALA A 1053 -19.69 3.50 -5.04
N LYS A 1054 -18.39 3.76 -5.21
CA LYS A 1054 -17.49 3.00 -6.08
C LYS A 1054 -16.87 1.85 -5.26
N PRO A 1055 -16.80 0.62 -5.78
CA PRO A 1055 -17.20 0.19 -7.12
C PRO A 1055 -18.73 0.05 -7.26
N LEU A 1056 -19.30 0.65 -8.32
CA LEU A 1056 -20.74 0.64 -8.57
C LEU A 1056 -21.16 -0.64 -9.32
N THR A 1057 -22.05 -1.46 -8.74
CA THR A 1057 -22.56 -2.66 -9.42
C THR A 1057 -23.72 -2.33 -10.39
N LEU A 1058 -23.98 -3.22 -11.35
CA LEU A 1058 -25.11 -3.07 -12.29
C LEU A 1058 -26.46 -3.03 -11.56
N ALA A 1059 -26.62 -3.82 -10.50
CA ALA A 1059 -27.82 -3.85 -9.67
C ALA A 1059 -28.05 -2.53 -8.92
N ALA A 1060 -26.99 -1.98 -8.31
CA ALA A 1060 -27.05 -0.69 -7.61
C ALA A 1060 -27.35 0.46 -8.57
N LEU A 1061 -26.75 0.47 -9.77
CA LEU A 1061 -27.06 1.45 -10.81
C LEU A 1061 -28.51 1.33 -11.29
N ARG A 1062 -29.01 0.11 -11.51
CA ARG A 1062 -30.41 -0.13 -11.92
C ARG A 1062 -31.40 0.38 -10.87
N ALA A 1063 -31.18 0.08 -9.60
CA ALA A 1063 -32.01 0.55 -8.50
C ALA A 1063 -32.04 2.09 -8.44
N ALA A 1064 -30.87 2.72 -8.62
CA ALA A 1064 -30.77 4.18 -8.67
C ALA A 1064 -31.54 4.78 -9.87
N LEU A 1065 -31.38 4.22 -11.07
CA LEU A 1065 -32.06 4.69 -12.28
C LEU A 1065 -33.59 4.50 -12.20
N LEU A 1066 -34.07 3.37 -11.65
CA LEU A 1066 -35.50 3.13 -11.42
C LEU A 1066 -36.12 4.18 -10.49
N ARG A 1067 -35.36 4.60 -9.47
CA ARG A 1067 -35.83 5.55 -8.46
C ARG A 1067 -35.82 6.99 -8.96
N TRP A 1068 -34.81 7.37 -9.74
CA TRP A 1068 -34.46 8.78 -9.99
C TRP A 1068 -34.75 9.29 -11.41
N LEU A 1069 -35.09 8.41 -12.36
CA LEU A 1069 -35.46 8.85 -13.72
C LEU A 1069 -36.89 9.42 -13.79
N PRO A 1070 -37.12 10.55 -14.49
CA PRO A 1070 -38.40 11.28 -14.48
C PRO A 1070 -39.61 10.50 -15.01
N GLN A 1071 -39.42 9.60 -15.99
CA GLN A 1071 -40.53 8.82 -16.56
C GLN A 1071 -41.07 7.74 -15.61
N ALA A 1072 -40.31 7.31 -14.58
CA ALA A 1072 -40.83 6.48 -13.49
C ALA A 1072 -41.80 7.25 -12.59
N GLN A 1073 -41.66 8.58 -12.53
CA GLN A 1073 -42.49 9.47 -11.72
C GLN A 1073 -43.72 9.98 -12.48
N GLY A 1074 -43.66 10.04 -13.82
CA GLY A 1074 -44.75 10.49 -14.70
C GLY A 1074 -46.02 9.62 -14.68
N GLN A 1075 -45.91 8.32 -14.38
CA GLN A 1075 -47.07 7.44 -14.23
C GLN A 1075 -47.81 7.59 -12.88
N ARG A 1076 -47.24 8.34 -11.92
CA ARG A 1076 -47.95 8.72 -10.68
C ARG A 1076 -48.69 10.08 -10.79
N ARG A 1077 -48.56 10.80 -11.90
CA ARG A 1077 -49.23 12.10 -12.16
C ARG A 1077 -50.45 11.94 -13.08
N ALA A 1078 -51.48 11.25 -12.61
CA ALA A 1078 -52.81 11.34 -13.21
C ALA A 1078 -53.90 11.08 -12.17
N GLN A 1079 -54.17 12.05 -11.29
CA GLN A 1079 -55.53 12.58 -11.10
C GLN A 1079 -55.51 13.91 -10.30
N PRO A 1080 -56.44 14.87 -10.59
CA PRO A 1080 -56.27 16.28 -10.22
C PRO A 1080 -57.38 16.90 -9.33
N HIS A 1081 -57.01 18.02 -8.67
CA HIS A 1081 -57.85 19.14 -8.12
C HIS A 1081 -58.76 18.87 -6.89
N ALA A 1082 -59.07 19.81 -5.98
CA ALA A 1082 -58.63 21.17 -5.62
C ALA A 1082 -59.44 21.65 -4.38
N PHE A 1083 -58.86 22.56 -3.56
CA PHE A 1083 -59.41 23.81 -2.95
C PHE A 1083 -58.90 24.11 -1.52
N ALA A 1084 -58.68 25.41 -1.27
CA ALA A 1084 -58.14 26.04 -0.07
C ALA A 1084 -59.23 26.51 0.94
N ALA A 1085 -58.97 26.26 2.24
CA ALA A 1085 -59.28 26.93 3.54
C ALA A 1085 -60.59 27.77 3.76
N PRO A 1086 -61.15 27.96 5.00
CA PRO A 1086 -60.55 27.83 6.35
C PRO A 1086 -61.42 27.25 7.52
N LEU A 1087 -60.72 26.87 8.60
CA LEU A 1087 -61.07 26.82 10.04
C LEU A 1087 -62.50 26.44 10.50
N GLN A 1088 -62.68 25.19 10.98
CA GLN A 1088 -63.33 24.94 12.26
C GLN A 1088 -62.97 23.57 12.86
N GLU A 1089 -62.89 23.57 14.18
CA GLU A 1089 -62.33 22.57 15.08
C GLU A 1089 -62.96 21.16 14.98
N CYS A 1090 -62.10 20.16 14.81
CA CYS A 1090 -62.04 18.89 15.54
C CYS A 1090 -60.54 18.53 15.55
N ALA A 1091 -59.80 18.77 16.64
CA ALA A 1091 -59.67 17.88 17.79
C ALA A 1091 -59.40 16.42 17.38
N ASP A 1092 -58.26 15.92 17.87
CA ASP A 1092 -57.71 14.55 17.84
C ASP A 1092 -57.06 14.05 16.53
N ASP A 1093 -55.72 14.14 16.46
CA ASP A 1093 -54.81 12.96 16.46
C ASP A 1093 -53.34 13.24 16.05
N SER A 1094 -52.90 14.49 15.89
CA SER A 1094 -51.52 14.75 15.39
C SER A 1094 -50.39 14.73 16.45
N ALA A 1095 -50.59 14.08 17.59
CA ALA A 1095 -49.54 13.79 18.58
C ALA A 1095 -49.56 12.29 19.00
N VAL A 1096 -50.11 11.44 18.15
CA VAL A 1096 -50.36 10.03 18.44
C VAL A 1096 -49.37 9.18 17.65
N MET A 1097 -48.79 8.19 18.31
CA MET A 1097 -47.99 7.17 17.65
C MET A 1097 -48.84 6.53 16.54
N PRO A 1098 -48.34 6.40 15.31
CA PRO A 1098 -49.13 5.82 14.22
C PRO A 1098 -49.57 4.42 14.60
N ASP A 1099 -50.88 4.16 14.53
CA ASP A 1099 -51.42 2.84 14.81
C ASP A 1099 -50.91 1.81 13.80
N LEU A 1100 -51.09 0.54 14.12
CA LEU A 1100 -50.58 -0.54 13.28
C LEU A 1100 -51.13 -0.47 11.84
N ALA A 1101 -52.37 -0.02 11.66
CA ALA A 1101 -52.98 0.16 10.35
C ALA A 1101 -52.40 1.37 9.59
N ALA A 1102 -51.96 2.43 10.28
CA ALA A 1102 -51.24 3.56 9.69
C ALA A 1102 -49.82 3.17 9.29
N LEU A 1103 -49.12 2.42 10.14
CA LEU A 1103 -47.83 1.81 9.80
C LEU A 1103 -47.98 0.87 8.60
N GLU A 1104 -49.02 0.03 8.55
CA GLU A 1104 -49.30 -0.87 7.43
C GLU A 1104 -49.55 -0.07 6.14
N ARG A 1105 -50.32 1.01 6.20
CA ARG A 1105 -50.54 1.87 5.03
C ARG A 1105 -49.27 2.60 4.58
N GLN A 1106 -48.42 3.00 5.51
CA GLN A 1106 -47.19 3.73 5.22
C GLN A 1106 -46.10 2.81 4.65
N PHE A 1107 -45.97 1.63 5.21
CA PHE A 1107 -44.95 0.65 4.84
C PHE A 1107 -45.47 -0.44 3.90
N GLY A 1108 -46.76 -0.39 3.55
CA GLY A 1108 -47.43 -1.21 2.54
C GLY A 1108 -47.69 -2.66 2.95
N SER A 1109 -47.37 -3.04 4.19
CA SER A 1109 -47.48 -4.40 4.71
C SER A 1109 -47.77 -4.41 6.20
N ARG A 1110 -48.75 -5.22 6.61
CA ARG A 1110 -49.10 -5.41 8.03
C ARG A 1110 -47.96 -6.07 8.82
N ALA A 1111 -47.31 -7.06 8.22
CA ALA A 1111 -46.15 -7.75 8.80
C ALA A 1111 -45.01 -6.77 9.11
N VAL A 1112 -44.68 -5.89 8.15
CA VAL A 1112 -43.65 -4.85 8.35
C VAL A 1112 -44.09 -3.83 9.41
N ALA A 1113 -45.36 -3.49 9.45
CA ALA A 1113 -45.91 -2.62 10.49
C ALA A 1113 -45.85 -3.25 11.88
N GLU A 1114 -46.14 -4.55 12.00
CA GLU A 1114 -46.08 -5.33 13.24
C GLU A 1114 -44.63 -5.47 13.71
N GLN A 1115 -43.71 -5.77 12.80
CA GLN A 1115 -42.28 -5.86 13.08
C GLN A 1115 -41.66 -4.50 13.45
N LEU A 1116 -42.05 -3.40 12.78
CA LEU A 1116 -41.62 -2.05 13.14
C LEU A 1116 -42.20 -1.61 14.49
N ARG A 1117 -43.46 -1.96 14.79
CA ARG A 1117 -44.04 -1.78 16.12
C ARG A 1117 -43.22 -2.53 17.16
N ASP A 1118 -43.01 -3.83 16.97
CA ASP A 1118 -42.42 -4.70 17.99
C ASP A 1118 -40.95 -4.34 18.24
N SER A 1119 -40.21 -4.02 17.16
CA SER A 1119 -38.85 -3.50 17.25
C SER A 1119 -38.79 -2.16 18.00
N LEU A 1120 -39.75 -1.27 17.76
CA LEU A 1120 -39.83 0.00 18.48
C LEU A 1120 -40.19 -0.20 19.96
N LEU A 1121 -41.14 -1.09 20.28
CA LEU A 1121 -41.49 -1.41 21.67
C LEU A 1121 -40.29 -1.98 22.44
N GLN A 1122 -39.57 -2.93 21.83
CA GLN A 1122 -38.41 -3.57 22.44
C GLN A 1122 -37.23 -2.61 22.62
N ALA A 1123 -36.96 -1.75 21.62
CA ALA A 1123 -35.90 -0.75 21.71
C ALA A 1123 -36.24 0.37 22.71
N SER A 1124 -37.50 0.79 22.78
CA SER A 1124 -37.96 1.85 23.68
C SER A 1124 -38.02 1.43 25.15
N GLU A 1125 -38.24 0.16 25.49
CA GLU A 1125 -38.32 -0.26 26.89
C GLU A 1125 -36.99 -0.04 27.64
N SER A 1126 -35.89 -0.48 27.04
CA SER A 1126 -34.52 -0.33 27.60
C SER A 1126 -34.07 1.13 27.64
N ASP A 1127 -34.28 1.87 26.54
CA ASP A 1127 -33.84 3.27 26.45
C ASP A 1127 -34.61 4.21 27.35
N LEU A 1128 -35.93 4.07 27.45
CA LEU A 1128 -36.71 4.95 28.33
C LEU A 1128 -36.42 4.65 29.81
N GLY A 1129 -36.04 3.41 30.14
CA GLY A 1129 -35.50 3.07 31.46
C GLY A 1129 -34.18 3.79 31.75
N ALA A 1130 -33.25 3.77 30.80
CA ALA A 1130 -31.97 4.45 30.90
C ALA A 1130 -32.11 5.97 31.00
N VAL A 1131 -33.03 6.59 30.23
CA VAL A 1131 -33.31 8.03 30.30
C VAL A 1131 -33.82 8.42 31.69
N LEU A 1132 -34.77 7.68 32.27
CA LEU A 1132 -35.29 8.00 33.61
C LEU A 1132 -34.24 7.80 34.71
N HIS A 1133 -33.40 6.76 34.60
CA HIS A 1133 -32.31 6.57 35.55
C HIS A 1133 -31.29 7.70 35.48
N ALA A 1134 -30.94 8.14 34.27
CA ALA A 1134 -30.05 9.28 34.04
C ALA A 1134 -30.64 10.60 34.57
N VAL A 1135 -31.95 10.81 34.43
CA VAL A 1135 -32.63 11.96 35.02
C VAL A 1135 -32.59 11.92 36.55
N GLN A 1136 -32.82 10.75 37.17
CA GLN A 1136 -32.77 10.58 38.62
C GLN A 1136 -31.35 10.71 39.21
N SER A 1137 -30.34 10.28 38.46
CA SER A 1137 -28.92 10.43 38.84
C SER A 1137 -28.35 11.82 38.53
N GLY A 1138 -29.14 12.69 37.88
CA GLY A 1138 -28.74 14.05 37.55
C GLY A 1138 -27.76 14.17 36.37
N ASP A 1139 -27.74 13.18 35.46
CA ASP A 1139 -26.82 13.12 34.32
C ASP A 1139 -27.52 13.52 33.00
N PRO A 1140 -27.39 14.79 32.57
CA PRO A 1140 -28.03 15.28 31.36
C PRO A 1140 -27.41 14.73 30.07
N ALA A 1141 -26.13 14.33 30.09
CA ALA A 1141 -25.43 13.83 28.90
C ALA A 1141 -25.92 12.43 28.55
N THR A 1142 -26.04 11.56 29.55
CA THR A 1142 -26.57 10.21 29.35
C THR A 1142 -28.06 10.26 28.98
N ALA A 1143 -28.84 11.15 29.59
CA ALA A 1143 -30.24 11.36 29.20
C ALA A 1143 -30.37 11.81 27.73
N ALA A 1144 -29.52 12.73 27.27
CA ALA A 1144 -29.54 13.21 25.88
C ALA A 1144 -29.16 12.12 24.87
N LEU A 1145 -28.17 11.28 25.20
CA LEU A 1145 -27.73 10.19 24.33
C LEU A 1145 -28.87 9.18 24.05
N HIS A 1146 -29.52 8.68 25.11
CA HIS A 1146 -30.60 7.70 24.96
C HIS A 1146 -31.87 8.33 24.39
N LEU A 1147 -32.17 9.59 24.70
CA LEU A 1147 -33.30 10.32 24.11
C LEU A 1147 -33.08 10.62 22.62
N HIS A 1148 -31.84 10.86 22.18
CA HIS A 1148 -31.49 11.02 20.77
C HIS A 1148 -31.70 9.73 19.98
N ARG A 1149 -31.31 8.59 20.57
CA ARG A 1149 -31.56 7.27 19.98
C ARG A 1149 -33.07 7.00 19.83
N GLN A 1150 -33.86 7.40 20.82
CA GLN A 1150 -35.32 7.33 20.76
C GLN A 1150 -35.93 8.26 19.69
N ALA A 1151 -35.39 9.47 19.51
CA ALA A 1151 -35.82 10.36 18.44
C ALA A 1151 -35.63 9.73 17.04
N GLY A 1152 -34.51 9.02 16.85
CA GLY A 1152 -34.23 8.26 15.62
C GLY A 1152 -35.25 7.16 15.34
N GLY A 1153 -35.60 6.36 16.36
CA GLY A 1153 -36.62 5.31 16.26
C GLY A 1153 -38.02 5.86 15.95
N LEU A 1154 -38.40 6.96 16.61
CA LEU A 1154 -39.70 7.63 16.37
C LEU A 1154 -39.80 8.26 14.99
N GLY A 1155 -38.69 8.83 14.49
CA GLY A 1155 -38.62 9.38 13.14
C GLY A 1155 -38.76 8.28 12.08
N ALA A 1156 -38.14 7.12 12.31
CA ALA A 1156 -38.19 5.97 11.40
C ALA A 1156 -39.61 5.42 11.21
N VAL A 1157 -40.44 5.39 12.27
CA VAL A 1157 -41.83 4.94 12.18
C VAL A 1157 -42.82 6.02 11.76
N GLY A 1158 -42.34 7.22 11.42
CA GLY A 1158 -43.21 8.32 10.97
C GLY A 1158 -43.88 9.13 12.08
N ALA A 1159 -43.52 8.92 13.34
CA ALA A 1159 -43.98 9.73 14.48
C ALA A 1159 -43.21 11.07 14.56
N ALA A 1160 -43.21 11.82 13.46
CA ALA A 1160 -42.34 12.99 13.24
C ALA A 1160 -42.50 14.09 14.30
N ALA A 1161 -43.71 14.27 14.86
CA ALA A 1161 -43.94 15.23 15.93
C ALA A 1161 -43.24 14.84 17.24
N LEU A 1162 -43.33 13.56 17.64
CA LEU A 1162 -42.65 13.03 18.83
C LEU A 1162 -41.13 12.98 18.63
N ALA A 1163 -40.66 12.64 17.43
CA ALA A 1163 -39.24 12.66 17.08
C ALA A 1163 -38.67 14.09 17.13
N SER A 1164 -39.41 15.07 16.63
CA SER A 1164 -39.02 16.48 16.71
C SER A 1164 -39.01 16.99 18.15
N GLU A 1165 -40.00 16.62 18.97
CA GLU A 1165 -40.06 17.02 20.38
C GLU A 1165 -38.90 16.40 21.18
N ALA A 1166 -38.58 15.11 20.94
CA ALA A 1166 -37.40 14.46 21.51
C ALA A 1166 -36.10 15.14 21.07
N GLY A 1167 -35.97 15.51 19.80
CA GLY A 1167 -34.82 16.25 19.27
C GLY A 1167 -34.62 17.61 19.95
N VAL A 1168 -35.70 18.37 20.17
CA VAL A 1168 -35.64 19.65 20.90
C VAL A 1168 -35.21 19.46 22.35
N LEU A 1169 -35.68 18.41 23.01
CA LEU A 1169 -35.26 18.09 24.39
C LEU A 1169 -33.78 17.68 24.46
N VAL A 1170 -33.27 16.96 23.46
CA VAL A 1170 -31.84 16.61 23.34
C VAL A 1170 -30.98 17.87 23.19
N GLU A 1171 -31.36 18.78 22.30
CA GLU A 1171 -30.63 20.04 22.11
C GLU A 1171 -30.62 20.87 23.41
N ARG A 1172 -31.74 20.91 24.14
CA ARG A 1172 -31.82 21.61 25.43
C ARG A 1172 -31.00 20.93 26.53
N LEU A 1173 -30.94 19.60 26.56
CA LEU A 1173 -30.10 18.84 27.52
C LEU A 1173 -28.61 19.07 27.27
N HIS A 1174 -28.19 19.13 26.01
CA HIS A 1174 -26.81 19.49 25.65
C HIS A 1174 -26.47 20.95 25.94
N ALA A 1175 -27.45 21.87 25.83
CA ALA A 1175 -27.25 23.29 26.10
C ALA A 1175 -27.26 23.64 27.60
N ALA A 1176 -27.73 22.77 28.48
CA ALA A 1176 -27.95 23.05 29.90
C ALA A 1176 -26.67 23.09 30.77
N GLY A 1177 -25.47 23.15 30.17
CA GLY A 1177 -24.14 23.06 30.81
C GLY A 1177 -23.78 24.14 31.84
N GLY A 1178 -24.60 24.28 32.89
CA GLY A 1178 -24.42 25.19 34.02
C GLY A 1178 -25.72 25.69 34.69
N SER A 1179 -26.92 25.32 34.21
CA SER A 1179 -28.23 25.75 34.79
C SER A 1179 -28.85 24.64 35.63
N ASP A 1180 -29.67 24.96 36.64
CA ASP A 1180 -30.41 23.95 37.43
C ASP A 1180 -31.34 23.13 36.50
N PRO A 1181 -31.06 21.84 36.24
CA PRO A 1181 -31.75 21.06 35.22
C PRO A 1181 -33.11 20.56 35.69
N THR A 1182 -33.58 20.91 36.90
CA THR A 1182 -34.82 20.37 37.48
C THR A 1182 -36.06 20.57 36.59
N GLU A 1183 -36.26 21.77 36.01
CA GLU A 1183 -37.40 22.01 35.11
C GLU A 1183 -37.26 21.26 33.78
N LEU A 1184 -36.03 21.09 33.28
CA LEU A 1184 -35.77 20.38 32.02
C LEU A 1184 -35.93 18.88 32.18
N PHE A 1185 -35.45 18.33 33.29
CA PHE A 1185 -35.64 16.94 33.68
C PHE A 1185 -37.11 16.62 33.91
N ALA A 1186 -37.88 17.52 34.54
CA ALA A 1186 -39.33 17.36 34.63
C ALA A 1186 -40.01 17.32 33.25
N ALA A 1187 -39.54 18.12 32.29
CA ALA A 1187 -40.05 18.09 30.91
C ALA A 1187 -39.68 16.79 30.17
N VAL A 1188 -38.48 16.25 30.39
CA VAL A 1188 -38.04 14.96 29.84
C VAL A 1188 -38.84 13.81 30.45
N GLU A 1189 -39.05 13.79 31.77
CA GLU A 1189 -39.89 12.79 32.44
C GLU A 1189 -41.34 12.83 31.93
N ALA A 1190 -41.91 14.03 31.76
CA ALA A 1190 -43.25 14.19 31.21
C ALA A 1190 -43.35 13.72 29.75
N PHE A 1191 -42.31 13.92 28.93
CA PHE A 1191 -42.24 13.39 27.58
C PHE A 1191 -42.13 11.87 27.57
N VAL A 1192 -41.23 11.28 28.37
CA VAL A 1192 -41.05 9.83 28.48
C VAL A 1192 -42.33 9.14 28.98
N ALA A 1193 -43.04 9.72 29.95
CA ALA A 1193 -44.30 9.19 30.44
C ALA A 1193 -45.39 9.17 29.35
N ARG A 1194 -45.51 10.26 28.57
CA ARG A 1194 -46.44 10.32 27.43
C ARG A 1194 -46.06 9.32 26.34
N LEU A 1195 -44.77 9.19 26.05
CA LEU A 1195 -44.28 8.26 25.03
C LEU A 1195 -44.54 6.80 25.43
N ARG A 1196 -44.30 6.43 26.70
CA ARG A 1196 -44.64 5.09 27.21
C ARG A 1196 -46.12 4.76 27.07
N GLN A 1197 -47.01 5.72 27.33
CA GLN A 1197 -48.45 5.52 27.18
C GLN A 1197 -48.84 5.32 25.70
N GLN A 1198 -48.20 6.04 24.78
CA GLN A 1198 -48.43 5.91 23.34
C GLN A 1198 -47.89 4.59 22.79
N LEU A 1199 -46.73 4.15 23.27
CA LEU A 1199 -46.16 2.84 22.96
C LEU A 1199 -47.05 1.70 23.48
N GLN A 1200 -47.59 1.79 24.70
CA GLN A 1200 -48.55 0.80 25.22
C GLN A 1200 -49.84 0.71 24.39
N ARG A 1201 -50.30 1.83 23.82
CA ARG A 1201 -51.43 1.83 22.87
C ARG A 1201 -51.07 1.21 21.54
N LEU A 1202 -49.83 1.34 21.09
CA LEU A 1202 -49.39 0.69 19.86
C LEU A 1202 -49.25 -0.84 20.05
N ALA A 1203 -48.88 -1.27 21.27
CA ALA A 1203 -48.72 -2.69 21.64
C ALA A 1203 -50.04 -3.48 21.73
N HIS A 1204 -51.18 -2.80 21.87
CA HIS A 1204 -52.52 -3.39 22.00
C HIS A 1204 -53.36 -3.12 20.75
#